data_AF-A0A6G1U512-F1
#
_entry.id   AF-A0A6G1U512-F1
#
_cell.length_a   1.000
_cell.length_b   1.000
_cell.length_c   1.000
_cell.angle_alpha   90.00
_cell.angle_beta   90.00
_cell.angle_gamma   90.00
#
_symmetry.space_group_name_H-M   'P 1'
#
loop_
_entity.id
_entity.type
_entity.pdbx_description
1 polymer ?
#
loop_
_entity_poly.entity_id
_entity_poly.type
_entity_poly.pdbx_seq_one_letter_code
_entity_poly.pdbx_strand_id
1 'polypeptide(L)'
;MLLCLWICSFSSSILAQEQTSLIVNGVPWYDQNHLPVNAHGAGIIQDNGKYWLFGEYKSDTSNAFPGFGCYSSEDLVNWHFERVVLPVQKDGILGPNRVGERVKVMRCPKTGMYVMLMHADDLKYMDPHIGIATCKTINGDYQLRGTLQYKGQPIKRWDMGVFQDEDGKGYLLTHHGPIFRLSDDYLSVDTMIANVKGMGESPAMFKKNGMYYLLTSNLTSWERNDNYYFTATNIAGPWKKQGVFCPEETLTWNSQSSFVLMLPDGTPMYMGDRWSYPHQASAATYVWMPLQVAGDKLSIPAYWQSWNIQKMKSEDILNQAIYKKPFLLNSNQAGKSVSLDFVGTHVAVVGRTDAHGGYALVSVLNHKKDTVYSSLIDFYSKVPQEGIRVITPKLSYGQYTLEIKVTGERPNWSDKRKSLYGSDDYFINTNMVYVFGKKAGDFRIQAGEEINIQCDTSTVEPVVKSAIRMFAEDCKDVLESSVVVTPKTGDILLHIDSKLLKGKKEAFKIAVKDGKIIVTGSDNHGLAYGLLEISRLLGVSPWKWWADAMPKKKSSFTLTDGYADEQSPSVEYRGIFINDEDWGMMQWSSLNYEPWYKPGRIGPKTNSRIFELLLRLRANTFWPAMHECTVPFFLTNGNREVAAQYGIYIGSSHCEPMACNANGEWRSRGSGEYDYVHNDSNVYRFWENRVKDVAHQPILYTIGMRGVHDGAMNGAKTLDEQRQVLERVFKDQRQLLAQYVNSDVTKIPQVFIPYKEVLDVYRSGLHVPDDVCLMWCDDNYGYIRHMPTVEERSRKGGNGIYYHVSYWGRPHDYLWLGTFSPALMFQQMSSAYENGIQKMWILNVGDLKPAEYQIEMFLDMAWNLDHVRKQGVKGHLTDFLCREFGDKIGKELSPIMRESYRLAFIRKPEFMGNTREEEYHTNYYRIVRDMPWSLEKIQKRLAEYGTIEKNVEEIFRKIPNDQKDTYFQLVKYPVQAAAEMNKKMLFAQQARHGLCSWEKSDAAFDSISALTRRYNTGFYNQGKWQRMMDFQPRRLPVFEPVERSSSKEALCKEPQYIACFSGADSKQGSFESCEGLGYEEKAIKTKKGKKVRFDFECDAMDSVVVEIRMIPTHSLSGNQLRFQISLDKQTTHIIDYATQGRSEEWKENVLWNHAIRRVVLPIGNKKRHQLTFLPLDEGEILDQIYILKN
;
A
#
# COMPACT_ATOMS: atom_id res chain seq x y z
N MET A 1 4.45 49.80 7.35
CA MET A 1 5.23 49.99 6.12
C MET A 1 6.68 49.63 6.43
N LEU A 2 7.08 48.40 6.15
CA LEU A 2 8.47 47.92 6.25
C LEU A 2 8.55 46.64 5.40
N LEU A 3 9.25 46.77 4.26
CA LEU A 3 9.59 45.68 3.35
C LEU A 3 10.58 44.73 4.05
N CYS A 4 10.26 43.44 4.12
CA CYS A 4 11.24 42.39 4.33
C CYS A 4 11.38 41.59 3.03
N LEU A 5 12.51 41.80 2.36
CA LEU A 5 13.00 41.00 1.24
C LEU A 5 13.22 39.56 1.71
N TRP A 6 12.49 38.61 1.13
CA TRP A 6 12.87 37.19 1.16
C TRP A 6 13.75 36.90 -0.05
N ILE A 7 15.02 36.61 0.23
CA ILE A 7 15.99 36.11 -0.74
C ILE A 7 15.61 34.65 -1.03
N CYS A 8 15.13 34.39 -2.25
CA CYS A 8 14.93 33.05 -2.77
C CYS A 8 16.30 32.40 -3.00
N SER A 9 16.68 31.49 -2.11
CA SER A 9 17.77 30.53 -2.35
C SER A 9 17.30 29.53 -3.42
N PHE A 10 17.72 29.73 -4.66
CA PHE A 10 17.62 28.71 -5.72
C PHE A 10 18.45 27.49 -5.29
N SER A 11 17.79 26.47 -4.76
CA SER A 11 18.34 25.13 -4.65
C SER A 11 18.08 24.45 -5.99
N SER A 12 19.12 24.31 -6.79
CA SER A 12 19.12 23.52 -8.02
C SER A 12 18.82 22.06 -7.68
N SER A 13 17.56 21.66 -7.87
CA SER A 13 17.11 20.27 -7.76
C SER A 13 17.68 19.47 -8.92
N ILE A 14 18.53 18.49 -8.57
CA ILE A 14 19.09 17.52 -9.50
C ILE A 14 17.95 16.60 -9.99
N LEU A 15 17.74 16.57 -11.30
CA LEU A 15 16.81 15.68 -12.00
C LEU A 15 17.12 14.21 -11.67
N ALA A 16 16.24 13.53 -10.94
CA ALA A 16 16.32 12.08 -10.74
C ALA A 16 15.84 11.36 -12.00
N GLN A 17 16.78 10.78 -12.76
CA GLN A 17 16.49 9.98 -13.95
C GLN A 17 15.61 8.75 -13.61
N GLU A 18 14.56 8.55 -14.42
CA GLU A 18 13.73 7.35 -14.48
C GLU A 18 14.58 6.06 -14.42
N GLN A 19 14.46 5.33 -13.31
CA GLN A 19 15.47 4.40 -12.79
C GLN A 19 15.21 2.97 -13.26
N THR A 20 15.99 2.50 -14.24
CA THR A 20 16.09 1.07 -14.53
C THR A 20 16.88 0.41 -13.42
N SER A 21 16.31 -0.54 -12.67
CA SER A 21 17.00 -1.28 -11.59
C SER A 21 17.99 -2.35 -12.10
N LEU A 22 18.61 -2.11 -13.27
CA LEU A 22 19.47 -3.06 -13.95
C LEU A 22 20.94 -2.69 -13.79
N ILE A 23 21.75 -3.62 -13.26
CA ILE A 23 23.20 -3.56 -13.37
C ILE A 23 23.57 -4.13 -14.74
N VAL A 24 24.36 -3.38 -15.52
CA VAL A 24 24.86 -3.80 -16.84
C VAL A 24 26.37 -4.01 -16.75
N ASN A 25 26.80 -5.26 -16.91
CA ASN A 25 28.19 -5.65 -16.73
C ASN A 25 29.02 -5.37 -17.99
N GLY A 26 30.31 -5.09 -17.83
CA GLY A 26 31.26 -5.05 -18.94
C GLY A 26 31.09 -3.88 -19.91
N VAL A 27 30.38 -2.83 -19.50
CA VAL A 27 30.22 -1.56 -20.22
C VAL A 27 30.62 -0.41 -19.29
N PRO A 28 30.97 0.78 -19.80
CA PRO A 28 31.24 1.91 -18.93
C PRO A 28 29.97 2.32 -18.18
N TRP A 29 30.13 2.68 -16.91
CA TRP A 29 29.09 3.31 -16.10
C TRP A 29 29.33 4.80 -16.03
N TYR A 30 28.27 5.58 -15.81
CA TYR A 30 28.36 7.03 -15.85
C TYR A 30 27.88 7.67 -14.57
N ASP A 31 28.49 8.80 -14.23
CA ASP A 31 28.06 9.68 -13.16
C ASP A 31 26.99 10.69 -13.65
N GLN A 32 26.57 11.58 -12.74
CA GLN A 32 25.62 12.67 -13.01
C GLN A 32 26.10 13.66 -14.07
N ASN A 33 27.40 13.69 -14.39
CA ASN A 33 28.03 14.57 -15.37
C ASN A 33 28.27 13.86 -16.71
N HIS A 34 27.75 12.63 -16.87
CA HIS A 34 27.99 11.77 -18.03
C HIS A 34 29.47 11.37 -18.22
N LEU A 35 30.27 11.46 -17.17
CA LEU A 35 31.65 10.99 -17.16
C LEU A 35 31.70 9.53 -16.69
N PRO A 36 32.62 8.71 -17.22
CA PRO A 36 32.82 7.36 -16.72
C PRO A 36 33.06 7.32 -15.20
N VAL A 37 32.43 6.37 -14.51
CA VAL A 37 32.75 6.08 -13.10
C VAL A 37 34.20 5.60 -13.04
N ASN A 38 35.05 6.39 -12.39
CA ASN A 38 36.49 6.18 -12.25
C ASN A 38 36.80 5.80 -10.80
N ALA A 39 36.46 4.56 -10.44
CA ALA A 39 36.66 4.00 -9.12
C ALA A 39 37.04 2.52 -9.25
N HIS A 40 38.32 2.22 -9.44
CA HIS A 40 38.79 0.85 -9.65
C HIS A 40 39.42 0.24 -8.40
N GLY A 41 39.55 -1.08 -8.35
CA GLY A 41 40.02 -1.79 -7.15
C GLY A 41 39.14 -1.47 -5.94
N ALA A 42 37.85 -1.19 -6.18
CA ALA A 42 37.00 -0.45 -5.28
C ALA A 42 36.40 -1.28 -4.14
N GLY A 43 35.80 -0.61 -3.16
CA GLY A 43 34.95 -1.22 -2.13
C GLY A 43 33.73 -0.36 -1.84
N ILE A 44 32.68 -0.99 -1.31
CA ILE A 44 31.43 -0.32 -0.94
C ILE A 44 31.21 -0.42 0.57
N ILE A 45 30.82 0.70 1.17
CA ILE A 45 30.22 0.76 2.50
C ILE A 45 28.80 1.33 2.41
N GLN A 46 27.88 0.73 3.16
CA GLN A 46 26.52 1.25 3.31
C GLN A 46 26.46 2.18 4.53
N ASP A 47 25.92 3.38 4.36
CA ASP A 47 25.66 4.30 5.47
C ASP A 47 24.41 5.14 5.17
N ASN A 48 23.52 5.25 6.15
CA ASN A 48 22.26 6.02 6.07
C ASN A 48 21.40 5.71 4.83
N GLY A 49 21.30 4.43 4.44
CA GLY A 49 20.48 4.00 3.31
C GLY A 49 21.10 4.26 1.94
N LYS A 50 22.37 4.71 1.86
CA LYS A 50 23.13 4.89 0.62
C LYS A 50 24.32 3.94 0.55
N TYR A 51 24.67 3.56 -0.67
CA TYR A 51 25.90 2.86 -1.01
C TYR A 51 26.98 3.87 -1.39
N TRP A 52 28.16 3.74 -0.80
CA TRP A 52 29.29 4.63 -1.05
C TRP A 52 30.44 3.81 -1.63
N LEU A 53 30.76 4.05 -2.89
CA LEU A 53 31.82 3.39 -3.65
C LEU A 53 33.10 4.21 -3.55
N PHE A 54 34.13 3.62 -2.98
CA PHE A 54 35.47 4.18 -2.91
C PHE A 54 36.41 3.40 -3.80
N GLY A 55 37.13 4.07 -4.69
CA GLY A 55 38.05 3.42 -5.61
C GLY A 55 39.22 4.29 -6.03
N GLU A 56 40.14 3.65 -6.73
CA GLU A 56 41.28 4.27 -7.39
C GLU A 56 40.79 5.21 -8.48
N TYR A 57 41.12 6.50 -8.36
CA TYR A 57 40.92 7.45 -9.43
C TYR A 57 42.13 7.35 -10.37
N LYS A 58 41.93 6.93 -11.62
CA LYS A 58 43.00 6.70 -12.61
C LYS A 58 43.16 7.86 -13.59
N SER A 59 44.31 7.87 -14.28
CA SER A 59 44.63 8.70 -15.44
C SER A 59 45.12 7.81 -16.57
N ASP A 60 44.73 8.10 -17.81
CA ASP A 60 45.19 7.35 -18.99
C ASP A 60 46.63 7.69 -19.41
N THR A 61 47.22 8.75 -18.84
CA THR A 61 48.57 9.21 -19.20
C THR A 61 49.65 8.79 -18.21
N SER A 62 49.28 8.32 -17.01
CA SER A 62 50.23 7.98 -15.95
C SER A 62 49.60 7.08 -14.88
N ASN A 63 50.38 6.12 -14.39
CA ASN A 63 50.04 5.30 -13.22
C ASN A 63 50.26 6.03 -11.87
N ALA A 64 50.72 7.29 -11.87
CA ALA A 64 50.90 8.05 -10.65
C ALA A 64 49.55 8.35 -9.97
N PHE A 65 49.52 8.28 -8.65
CA PHE A 65 48.36 8.46 -7.78
C PHE A 65 47.75 9.87 -7.91
N PRO A 66 46.54 10.02 -8.49
CA PRO A 66 45.84 11.29 -8.53
C PRO A 66 45.05 11.52 -7.23
N GLY A 67 44.50 10.44 -6.67
CA GLY A 67 43.66 10.44 -5.49
C GLY A 67 42.73 9.22 -5.44
N PHE A 68 41.90 9.14 -4.39
CA PHE A 68 40.80 8.18 -4.29
C PHE A 68 39.46 8.85 -4.55
N GLY A 69 38.70 8.32 -5.50
CA GLY A 69 37.35 8.78 -5.85
C GLY A 69 36.31 8.23 -4.88
N CYS A 70 35.28 9.02 -4.61
CA CYS A 70 34.08 8.61 -3.88
C CYS A 70 32.85 8.87 -4.74
N TYR A 71 32.02 7.85 -4.86
CA TYR A 71 30.71 7.93 -5.52
C TYR A 71 29.63 7.47 -4.55
N SER A 72 28.44 8.05 -4.63
CA SER A 72 27.27 7.62 -3.87
C SER A 72 26.17 7.09 -4.78
N SER A 73 25.38 6.14 -4.28
CA SER A 73 24.23 5.57 -4.98
C SER A 73 23.16 5.14 -4.00
N GLU A 74 21.89 5.30 -4.35
CA GLU A 74 20.77 4.78 -3.55
C GLU A 74 20.37 3.36 -3.99
N ASP A 75 20.81 2.92 -5.17
CA ASP A 75 20.29 1.73 -5.85
C ASP A 75 21.35 0.82 -6.50
N LEU A 76 22.64 1.14 -6.36
CA LEU A 76 23.79 0.46 -6.98
C LEU A 76 23.86 0.54 -8.52
N VAL A 77 22.96 1.31 -9.15
CA VAL A 77 22.91 1.50 -10.60
C VAL A 77 23.29 2.92 -10.98
N ASN A 78 22.75 3.91 -10.25
CA ASN A 78 22.94 5.32 -10.54
C ASN A 78 23.98 5.89 -9.59
N TRP A 79 25.13 6.27 -10.15
CA TRP A 79 26.26 6.76 -9.39
C TRP A 79 26.35 8.28 -9.46
N HIS A 80 26.58 8.90 -8.32
CA HIS A 80 26.87 10.32 -8.19
C HIS A 80 28.32 10.50 -7.76
N PHE A 81 29.13 11.16 -8.56
CA PHE A 81 30.49 11.53 -8.17
C PHE A 81 30.44 12.60 -7.08
N GLU A 82 30.99 12.28 -5.91
CA GLU A 82 31.01 13.17 -4.75
C GLU A 82 32.24 14.07 -4.79
N ARG A 83 33.43 13.45 -4.85
CA ARG A 83 34.74 14.10 -4.97
C ARG A 83 35.86 13.05 -4.99
N VAL A 84 37.07 13.54 -5.26
CA VAL A 84 38.30 12.87 -4.80
C VAL A 84 38.47 13.15 -3.30
N VAL A 85 38.23 12.14 -2.46
CA VAL A 85 38.19 12.28 -0.99
C VAL A 85 39.56 12.26 -0.30
N LEU A 86 40.57 11.75 -1.01
CA LEU A 86 41.98 11.84 -0.61
C LEU A 86 42.81 12.09 -1.88
N PRO A 87 43.13 13.35 -2.20
CA PRO A 87 43.96 13.68 -3.35
C PRO A 87 45.44 13.33 -3.11
N VAL A 88 46.27 13.47 -4.14
CA VAL A 88 47.74 13.43 -4.01
C VAL A 88 48.22 14.35 -2.87
N GLN A 89 49.13 13.84 -2.05
CA GLN A 89 49.71 14.57 -0.93
C GLN A 89 50.91 15.41 -1.38
N LYS A 90 51.33 16.38 -0.57
CA LYS A 90 52.52 17.20 -0.90
C LYS A 90 53.81 16.37 -0.92
N ASP A 91 53.93 15.41 -0.01
CA ASP A 91 55.04 14.49 0.17
C ASP A 91 54.57 13.16 0.82
N GLY A 92 55.50 12.27 1.14
CA GLY A 92 55.22 11.00 1.83
C GLY A 92 54.75 9.86 0.91
N ILE A 93 54.14 8.83 1.51
CA ILE A 93 53.80 7.57 0.82
C ILE A 93 52.77 7.72 -0.31
N LEU A 94 52.00 8.81 -0.31
CA LEU A 94 51.03 9.20 -1.35
C LEU A 94 51.36 10.58 -1.96
N GLY A 95 52.63 10.97 -1.95
CA GLY A 95 53.12 12.20 -2.58
C GLY A 95 53.22 12.12 -4.11
N PRO A 96 53.83 13.12 -4.77
CA PRO A 96 54.05 13.09 -6.22
C PRO A 96 54.86 11.86 -6.66
N ASN A 97 54.55 11.30 -7.83
CA ASN A 97 55.20 10.11 -8.39
C ASN A 97 55.13 8.85 -7.47
N ARG A 98 54.06 8.73 -6.67
CA ARG A 98 53.71 7.52 -5.91
C ARG A 98 52.53 6.82 -6.57
N VAL A 99 52.28 5.59 -6.13
CA VAL A 99 51.13 4.76 -6.50
C VAL A 99 50.22 4.65 -5.28
N GLY A 100 48.91 4.69 -5.49
CA GLY A 100 47.89 4.54 -4.45
C GLY A 100 46.74 3.70 -4.98
N GLU A 101 46.53 2.52 -4.38
CA GLU A 101 45.66 1.48 -4.93
C GLU A 101 44.82 0.76 -3.87
N ARG A 102 43.81 0.03 -4.33
CA ARG A 102 42.91 -0.85 -3.57
C ARG A 102 42.32 -0.26 -2.30
N VAL A 103 41.92 1.00 -2.36
CA VAL A 103 41.30 1.70 -1.24
C VAL A 103 40.06 0.96 -0.72
N LYS A 104 39.93 0.88 0.61
CA LYS A 104 38.75 0.37 1.31
C LYS A 104 38.44 1.23 2.53
N VAL A 105 37.15 1.46 2.78
CA VAL A 105 36.69 2.27 3.92
C VAL A 105 35.80 1.42 4.82
N MET A 106 36.04 1.51 6.14
CA MET A 106 35.18 0.93 7.18
C MET A 106 34.79 1.99 8.20
N ARG A 107 33.57 1.90 8.74
CA ARG A 107 33.14 2.72 9.88
C ARG A 107 33.52 2.02 11.17
N CYS A 108 34.38 2.62 11.98
CA CYS A 108 34.78 2.07 13.27
C CYS A 108 33.60 2.18 14.27
N PRO A 109 33.07 1.06 14.81
CA PRO A 109 31.93 1.11 15.73
C PRO A 109 32.23 1.87 17.03
N LYS A 110 33.48 1.79 17.52
CA LYS A 110 33.90 2.40 18.79
C LYS A 110 34.07 3.92 18.70
N THR A 111 34.62 4.42 17.60
CA THR A 111 34.93 5.85 17.44
C THR A 111 33.94 6.59 16.56
N GLY A 112 33.13 5.88 15.77
CA GLY A 112 32.25 6.44 14.75
C GLY A 112 32.98 7.02 13.53
N MET A 113 34.32 7.00 13.50
CA MET A 113 35.13 7.51 12.40
C MET A 113 35.13 6.56 11.20
N TYR A 114 35.26 7.13 10.01
CA TYR A 114 35.56 6.38 8.79
C TYR A 114 37.07 6.22 8.65
N VAL A 115 37.51 4.97 8.56
CA VAL A 115 38.92 4.57 8.42
C VAL A 115 39.12 4.02 7.02
N MET A 116 40.00 4.67 6.28
CA MET A 116 40.40 4.32 4.93
C MET A 116 41.76 3.62 4.99
N LEU A 117 41.85 2.44 4.38
CA LEU A 117 43.09 1.69 4.20
C LEU A 117 43.37 1.57 2.71
N MET A 118 44.65 1.69 2.34
CA MET A 118 45.07 1.66 0.94
C MET A 118 46.46 1.05 0.79
N HIS A 119 46.74 0.51 -0.39
CA HIS A 119 48.10 0.21 -0.83
C HIS A 119 48.77 1.51 -1.31
N ALA A 120 50.04 1.71 -0.93
CA ALA A 120 50.86 2.83 -1.39
C ALA A 120 52.26 2.34 -1.77
N ASP A 121 52.80 2.79 -2.91
CA ASP A 121 54.09 2.31 -3.45
C ASP A 121 54.81 3.39 -4.26
N ASP A 122 56.02 3.12 -4.72
CA ASP A 122 56.70 3.89 -5.77
C ASP A 122 56.28 3.42 -7.17
N LEU A 123 56.59 4.21 -8.21
CA LEU A 123 56.27 3.85 -9.60
C LEU A 123 57.01 2.58 -10.10
N LYS A 124 58.00 2.09 -9.35
CA LYS A 124 58.73 0.85 -9.64
C LYS A 124 58.10 -0.37 -8.96
N TYR A 125 57.10 -0.16 -8.09
CA TYR A 125 56.48 -1.16 -7.24
C TYR A 125 57.49 -1.92 -6.36
N MET A 126 58.41 -1.18 -5.73
CA MET A 126 59.52 -1.71 -4.92
C MET A 126 59.50 -1.26 -3.44
N ASP A 127 58.56 -0.40 -3.05
CA ASP A 127 58.40 0.13 -1.70
C ASP A 127 56.94 0.06 -1.20
N PRO A 128 56.36 -1.16 -1.12
CA PRO A 128 54.96 -1.33 -0.79
C PRO A 128 54.71 -1.00 0.68
N HIS A 129 53.66 -0.21 0.93
CA HIS A 129 53.16 0.13 2.25
C HIS A 129 51.63 0.00 2.29
N ILE A 130 51.09 -0.34 3.46
CA ILE A 130 49.67 -0.15 3.75
C ILE A 130 49.52 1.20 4.45
N GLY A 131 48.83 2.13 3.80
CA GLY A 131 48.50 3.44 4.34
C GLY A 131 47.21 3.40 5.16
N ILE A 132 47.04 4.42 6.01
CA ILE A 132 45.81 4.66 6.75
C ILE A 132 45.45 6.15 6.72
N ALA A 133 44.18 6.45 6.44
CA ALA A 133 43.60 7.78 6.54
C ALA A 133 42.26 7.75 7.29
N THR A 134 41.87 8.89 7.87
CA THR A 134 40.64 8.98 8.69
C THR A 134 39.80 10.19 8.33
N CYS A 135 38.48 10.05 8.42
CA CYS A 135 37.53 11.17 8.34
C CYS A 135 36.36 10.99 9.33
N LYS A 136 35.73 12.10 9.73
CA LYS A 136 34.51 12.08 10.56
C LYS A 136 33.23 11.86 9.75
N THR A 137 33.26 12.22 8.47
CA THR A 137 32.15 12.04 7.53
C THR A 137 32.58 11.13 6.39
N ILE A 138 31.62 10.41 5.79
CA ILE A 138 31.92 9.37 4.81
C ILE A 138 32.55 9.93 3.53
N ASN A 139 32.09 11.08 3.04
CA ASN A 139 32.55 11.78 1.84
C ASN A 139 33.35 13.06 2.13
N GLY A 140 33.86 13.21 3.36
CA GLY A 140 34.70 14.36 3.74
C GLY A 140 36.15 14.23 3.25
N ASP A 141 36.98 15.19 3.64
CA ASP A 141 38.40 15.21 3.27
C ASP A 141 39.20 14.31 4.23
N TYR A 142 39.61 13.14 3.74
CA TYR A 142 40.34 12.17 4.55
C TYR A 142 41.74 12.68 4.85
N GLN A 143 42.17 12.51 6.10
CA GLN A 143 43.50 12.93 6.54
C GLN A 143 44.42 11.71 6.61
N LEU A 144 45.47 11.71 5.80
CA LEU A 144 46.50 10.66 5.82
C LEU A 144 47.22 10.67 7.18
N ARG A 145 47.24 9.51 7.85
CA ARG A 145 47.90 9.32 9.15
C ARG A 145 49.31 8.71 9.01
N GLY A 146 49.65 8.20 7.84
CA GLY A 146 50.91 7.51 7.55
C GLY A 146 50.69 6.04 7.23
N THR A 147 51.61 5.19 7.67
CA THR A 147 51.57 3.75 7.43
C THR A 147 50.88 3.02 8.59
N LEU A 148 50.09 1.99 8.26
CA LEU A 148 49.50 1.10 9.25
C LEU A 148 50.60 0.24 9.87
N GLN A 149 50.67 0.22 11.20
CA GLN A 149 51.74 -0.43 11.94
C GLN A 149 51.28 -1.75 12.58
N TYR A 150 52.15 -2.75 12.54
CA TYR A 150 52.06 -3.97 13.35
C TYR A 150 53.34 -4.11 14.17
N LYS A 151 53.21 -4.21 15.50
CA LYS A 151 54.36 -4.25 16.43
C LYS A 151 55.36 -3.09 16.22
N GLY A 152 54.84 -1.89 15.96
CA GLY A 152 55.61 -0.67 15.73
C GLY A 152 56.33 -0.59 14.37
N GLN A 153 56.09 -1.54 13.45
CA GLN A 153 56.69 -1.55 12.12
C GLN A 153 55.63 -1.39 11.02
N PRO A 154 55.91 -0.63 9.94
CA PRO A 154 55.01 -0.52 8.80
C PRO A 154 54.72 -1.87 8.13
N ILE A 155 53.46 -2.13 7.79
CA ILE A 155 53.08 -3.31 7.01
C ILE A 155 53.44 -3.07 5.54
N LYS A 156 54.32 -3.91 4.99
CA LYS A 156 54.78 -3.82 3.61
C LYS A 156 54.17 -4.89 2.70
N ARG A 157 53.08 -4.53 1.98
CA ARG A 157 52.36 -5.42 1.04
C ARG A 157 51.72 -4.62 -0.11
N TRP A 158 51.59 -5.28 -1.28
CA TRP A 158 50.84 -4.86 -2.49
C TRP A 158 49.33 -4.97 -2.28
N ASP A 159 48.67 -5.83 -3.05
CA ASP A 159 47.23 -5.98 -3.04
C ASP A 159 46.64 -6.22 -1.64
N MET A 160 45.55 -5.51 -1.37
CA MET A 160 44.84 -5.57 -0.11
C MET A 160 43.32 -5.54 -0.26
N GLY A 161 42.65 -5.95 0.81
CA GLY A 161 41.21 -5.87 1.01
C GLY A 161 40.89 -5.63 2.49
N VAL A 162 39.62 -5.53 2.84
CA VAL A 162 39.19 -5.42 4.24
C VAL A 162 37.95 -6.26 4.47
N PHE A 163 37.71 -6.61 5.73
CA PHE A 163 36.49 -7.27 6.18
C PHE A 163 36.11 -6.75 7.57
N GLN A 164 34.85 -6.38 7.74
CA GLN A 164 34.26 -6.04 9.04
C GLN A 164 33.27 -7.15 9.39
N ASP A 165 33.51 -7.85 10.50
CA ASP A 165 32.63 -8.94 10.95
C ASP A 165 31.40 -8.39 11.68
N GLU A 166 30.41 -9.25 11.91
CA GLU A 166 29.14 -8.94 12.56
C GLU A 166 29.32 -8.45 14.02
N ASP A 167 30.45 -8.78 14.65
CA ASP A 167 30.82 -8.32 15.99
C ASP A 167 31.49 -6.93 15.98
N GLY A 168 31.64 -6.31 14.80
CA GLY A 168 32.26 -5.01 14.63
C GLY A 168 33.79 -5.03 14.66
N LYS A 169 34.46 -6.19 14.59
CA LYS A 169 35.91 -6.26 14.41
C LYS A 169 36.30 -6.05 12.95
N GLY A 170 37.34 -5.25 12.73
CA GLY A 170 37.90 -4.97 11.42
C GLY A 170 39.14 -5.82 11.14
N TYR A 171 39.29 -6.23 9.88
CA TYR A 171 40.37 -7.08 9.42
C TYR A 171 41.01 -6.52 8.14
N LEU A 172 42.34 -6.53 8.08
CA LEU A 172 43.12 -6.22 6.88
C LEU A 172 43.47 -7.51 6.13
N LEU A 173 43.01 -7.51 4.88
CA LEU A 173 43.25 -8.40 3.75
C LEU A 173 44.62 -8.21 3.11
N THR A 174 45.61 -9.09 3.12
CA THR A 174 46.83 -8.85 2.31
C THR A 174 47.21 -10.00 1.42
N HIS A 175 47.72 -9.70 0.22
CA HIS A 175 48.19 -10.69 -0.75
C HIS A 175 49.09 -11.76 -0.10
N HIS A 176 49.13 -12.97 -0.67
CA HIS A 176 49.84 -14.13 -0.15
C HIS A 176 49.37 -14.71 1.20
N GLY A 177 48.33 -14.14 1.82
CA GLY A 177 47.56 -14.83 2.84
C GLY A 177 47.51 -14.22 4.24
N PRO A 178 48.38 -13.29 4.68
CA PRO A 178 48.25 -12.73 6.02
C PRO A 178 46.93 -11.98 6.22
N ILE A 179 46.23 -12.33 7.30
CA ILE A 179 45.02 -11.67 7.78
C ILE A 179 45.35 -11.03 9.13
N PHE A 180 45.20 -9.72 9.21
CA PHE A 180 45.47 -8.94 10.42
C PHE A 180 44.17 -8.46 11.05
N ARG A 181 44.02 -8.64 12.36
CA ARG A 181 42.95 -8.00 13.15
C ARG A 181 43.38 -6.59 13.51
N LEU A 182 42.54 -5.61 13.20
CA LEU A 182 42.75 -4.22 13.58
C LEU A 182 42.50 -4.00 15.08
N SER A 183 43.14 -2.99 15.67
CA SER A 183 42.82 -2.50 17.02
C SER A 183 41.37 -2.01 17.10
N ASP A 184 40.79 -1.89 18.31
CA ASP A 184 39.39 -1.48 18.48
C ASP A 184 39.02 -0.13 17.81
N ASP A 185 39.99 0.77 17.69
CA ASP A 185 39.83 2.09 17.04
C ASP A 185 40.14 2.05 15.53
N TYR A 186 40.55 0.90 15.02
CA TYR A 186 40.97 0.61 13.64
C TYR A 186 42.25 1.34 13.20
N LEU A 187 43.00 1.97 14.11
CA LEU A 187 44.14 2.81 13.76
C LEU A 187 45.49 2.07 13.74
N SER A 188 45.53 0.82 14.17
CA SER A 188 46.72 -0.04 14.16
C SER A 188 46.34 -1.52 14.02
N VAL A 189 47.32 -2.41 13.92
CA VAL A 189 47.09 -3.86 13.98
C VAL A 189 47.38 -4.39 15.37
N ASP A 190 46.39 -5.09 15.92
CA ASP A 190 46.51 -5.80 17.20
C ASP A 190 47.26 -7.13 17.02
N THR A 191 46.80 -8.00 16.10
CA THR A 191 47.44 -9.30 15.87
C THR A 191 47.25 -9.84 14.45
N MET A 192 48.21 -10.64 13.98
CA MET A 192 48.05 -11.45 12.77
C MET A 192 47.32 -12.74 13.14
N ILE A 193 46.05 -12.87 12.71
CA ILE A 193 45.18 -13.97 13.15
C ILE A 193 45.29 -15.22 12.28
N ALA A 194 45.71 -15.08 11.01
CA ALA A 194 45.86 -16.18 10.08
C ALA A 194 46.89 -15.86 8.98
N ASN A 195 47.42 -16.91 8.35
CA ASN A 195 48.21 -16.81 7.11
C ASN A 195 47.76 -17.90 6.13
N VAL A 196 46.94 -17.52 5.14
CA VAL A 196 46.28 -18.44 4.20
C VAL A 196 47.27 -18.92 3.13
N LYS A 197 47.80 -20.13 3.30
CA LYS A 197 48.78 -20.71 2.36
C LYS A 197 48.20 -20.86 0.96
N GLY A 198 48.96 -20.41 -0.04
CA GLY A 198 48.61 -20.57 -1.46
C GLY A 198 47.58 -19.57 -1.98
N MET A 199 47.29 -18.51 -1.22
CA MET A 199 46.49 -17.36 -1.67
C MET A 199 47.29 -16.49 -2.64
N GLY A 200 46.61 -15.94 -3.65
CA GLY A 200 47.20 -15.07 -4.66
C GLY A 200 47.07 -13.59 -4.28
N GLU A 201 46.58 -12.79 -5.23
CA GLU A 201 46.36 -11.35 -5.07
C GLU A 201 44.87 -10.98 -5.03
N SER A 202 44.58 -9.69 -4.89
CA SER A 202 43.23 -9.14 -4.77
C SER A 202 42.26 -9.85 -3.80
N PRO A 203 42.57 -9.87 -2.49
CA PRO A 203 41.73 -10.57 -1.52
C PRO A 203 40.39 -9.86 -1.26
N ALA A 204 39.29 -10.61 -1.37
CA ALA A 204 37.95 -10.16 -0.96
C ALA A 204 37.31 -11.20 -0.05
N MET A 205 36.69 -10.77 1.06
CA MET A 205 36.10 -11.69 2.04
C MET A 205 34.66 -11.34 2.36
N PHE A 206 33.84 -12.36 2.56
CA PHE A 206 32.52 -12.22 3.17
C PHE A 206 32.22 -13.43 4.07
N LYS A 207 31.17 -13.29 4.88
CA LYS A 207 30.68 -14.34 5.78
C LYS A 207 29.22 -14.61 5.49
N LYS A 208 28.83 -15.88 5.42
CA LYS A 208 27.43 -16.30 5.27
C LYS A 208 27.20 -17.62 5.98
N ASN A 209 26.12 -17.69 6.77
CA ASN A 209 25.72 -18.88 7.53
C ASN A 209 26.86 -19.47 8.39
N GLY A 210 27.63 -18.61 9.06
CA GLY A 210 28.75 -19.00 9.93
C GLY A 210 30.04 -19.46 9.21
N MET A 211 30.07 -19.40 7.88
CA MET A 211 31.26 -19.71 7.07
C MET A 211 31.87 -18.44 6.49
N TYR A 212 33.19 -18.30 6.57
CA TYR A 212 33.98 -17.27 5.90
C TYR A 212 34.42 -17.76 4.52
N TYR A 213 34.32 -16.88 3.53
CA TYR A 213 34.76 -17.11 2.16
C TYR A 213 35.77 -16.03 1.79
N LEU A 214 36.90 -16.44 1.24
CA LEU A 214 38.00 -15.55 0.85
C LEU A 214 38.36 -15.79 -0.62
N LEU A 215 38.00 -14.84 -1.48
CA LEU A 215 38.25 -14.84 -2.94
C LEU A 215 39.60 -14.20 -3.24
N THR A 216 40.28 -14.67 -4.28
CA THR A 216 41.59 -14.17 -4.72
C THR A 216 41.81 -14.49 -6.22
N SER A 217 42.67 -13.72 -6.88
CA SER A 217 43.11 -13.97 -8.26
C SER A 217 44.53 -14.53 -8.35
N ASN A 218 44.90 -15.08 -9.51
CA ASN A 218 46.29 -15.39 -9.84
C ASN A 218 47.10 -14.13 -10.17
N LEU A 219 48.44 -14.23 -10.12
CA LEU A 219 49.39 -13.14 -10.38
C LEU A 219 49.71 -13.02 -11.88
N THR A 220 48.81 -12.45 -12.68
CA THR A 220 48.97 -12.34 -14.14
C THR A 220 49.11 -10.89 -14.63
N SER A 221 49.64 -9.99 -13.79
CA SER A 221 49.68 -8.56 -14.05
C SER A 221 48.25 -8.04 -14.33
N TRP A 222 48.04 -7.13 -15.28
CA TRP A 222 46.71 -6.63 -15.65
C TRP A 222 45.87 -7.63 -16.46
N GLU A 223 46.43 -8.80 -16.80
CA GLU A 223 45.67 -9.80 -17.54
C GLU A 223 44.70 -10.53 -16.63
N ARG A 224 43.47 -10.71 -17.10
CA ARG A 224 42.38 -11.33 -16.34
C ARG A 224 42.59 -12.85 -16.28
N ASN A 225 42.19 -13.49 -15.19
CA ASN A 225 42.42 -14.91 -14.94
C ASN A 225 41.28 -15.57 -14.17
N ASP A 226 41.29 -16.90 -14.09
CA ASP A 226 40.35 -17.64 -13.26
C ASP A 226 40.67 -17.44 -11.77
N ASN A 227 39.75 -16.80 -11.07
CA ASN A 227 39.84 -16.51 -9.64
C ASN A 227 39.36 -17.72 -8.85
N TYR A 228 39.91 -17.91 -7.66
CA TYR A 228 39.62 -19.04 -6.77
C TYR A 228 39.38 -18.54 -5.35
N TYR A 229 38.92 -19.43 -4.46
CA TYR A 229 38.55 -19.04 -3.11
C TYR A 229 38.96 -20.06 -2.05
N PHE A 230 38.87 -19.62 -0.80
CA PHE A 230 39.10 -20.42 0.40
C PHE A 230 37.89 -20.31 1.32
N THR A 231 37.68 -21.33 2.15
CA THR A 231 36.63 -21.34 3.16
C THR A 231 37.18 -21.69 4.54
N ALA A 232 36.62 -21.10 5.59
CA ALA A 232 36.88 -21.45 6.98
C ALA A 232 35.65 -21.19 7.86
N THR A 233 35.41 -22.00 8.88
CA THR A 233 34.36 -21.76 9.89
C THR A 233 34.80 -20.81 11.00
N ASN A 234 36.10 -20.53 11.08
CA ASN A 234 36.71 -19.56 11.98
C ASN A 234 37.72 -18.74 11.18
N ILE A 235 37.71 -17.41 11.33
CA ILE A 235 38.61 -16.52 10.59
C ILE A 235 40.10 -16.76 10.88
N ALA A 236 40.43 -17.33 12.05
CA ALA A 236 41.79 -17.78 12.39
C ALA A 236 42.21 -19.06 11.64
N GLY A 237 41.28 -19.69 10.91
CA GLY A 237 41.46 -20.94 10.20
C GLY A 237 40.97 -22.17 10.98
N PRO A 238 41.25 -23.39 10.48
CA PRO A 238 42.03 -23.66 9.26
C PRO A 238 41.29 -23.21 7.99
N TRP A 239 42.03 -22.60 7.06
CA TRP A 239 41.53 -22.19 5.75
C TRP A 239 41.73 -23.33 4.74
N LYS A 240 40.63 -23.76 4.11
CA LYS A 240 40.63 -24.80 3.07
C LYS A 240 40.60 -24.14 1.69
N LYS A 241 41.57 -24.46 0.83
CA LYS A 241 41.56 -24.04 -0.58
C LYS A 241 40.43 -24.76 -1.31
N GLN A 242 39.64 -23.99 -2.05
CA GLN A 242 38.61 -24.47 -2.95
C GLN A 242 39.06 -24.24 -4.41
N GLY A 243 38.20 -24.55 -5.37
CA GLY A 243 38.46 -24.33 -6.79
C GLY A 243 38.11 -22.93 -7.27
N VAL A 244 37.98 -22.81 -8.60
CA VAL A 244 37.38 -21.63 -9.25
C VAL A 244 35.88 -21.54 -8.94
N PHE A 245 35.33 -20.33 -8.97
CA PHE A 245 33.89 -20.08 -8.74
C PHE A 245 33.16 -19.58 -9.99
N CYS A 246 33.84 -19.46 -11.13
CA CYS A 246 33.25 -19.32 -12.45
C CYS A 246 33.68 -20.52 -13.30
N PRO A 247 33.00 -20.83 -14.42
CA PRO A 247 33.50 -21.86 -15.34
C PRO A 247 34.95 -21.57 -15.74
N GLU A 248 35.78 -22.61 -15.78
CA GLU A 248 37.19 -22.50 -16.18
C GLU A 248 37.31 -21.85 -17.57
N GLU A 249 38.42 -21.17 -17.80
CA GLU A 249 38.73 -20.45 -19.05
C GLU A 249 37.82 -19.26 -19.36
N THR A 250 36.85 -18.92 -18.50
CA THR A 250 36.08 -17.66 -18.63
C THR A 250 36.84 -16.45 -18.09
N LEU A 251 37.97 -16.66 -17.41
CA LEU A 251 38.76 -15.63 -16.73
C LEU A 251 37.92 -14.85 -15.72
N THR A 252 37.09 -15.58 -14.96
CA THR A 252 36.08 -15.00 -14.05
C THR A 252 35.20 -13.99 -14.78
N TRP A 253 34.65 -14.41 -15.93
CA TRP A 253 33.90 -13.55 -16.85
C TRP A 253 34.66 -12.29 -17.29
N ASN A 254 35.95 -12.48 -17.57
CA ASN A 254 36.91 -11.45 -17.94
C ASN A 254 37.01 -10.31 -16.89
N SER A 255 37.18 -10.67 -15.61
CA SER A 255 37.34 -9.71 -14.51
C SER A 255 38.27 -10.23 -13.40
N GLN A 256 38.78 -9.33 -12.58
CA GLN A 256 39.55 -9.64 -11.37
C GLN A 256 38.73 -9.24 -10.16
N SER A 257 38.64 -10.13 -9.15
CA SER A 257 37.98 -9.86 -7.87
C SER A 257 38.47 -8.54 -7.29
N SER A 258 37.60 -7.77 -6.64
CA SER A 258 37.96 -6.53 -5.93
C SER A 258 37.27 -6.42 -4.57
N PHE A 259 36.01 -6.82 -4.47
CA PHE A 259 35.23 -6.81 -3.24
C PHE A 259 34.04 -7.77 -3.29
N VAL A 260 33.43 -8.05 -2.14
CA VAL A 260 32.12 -8.72 -2.07
C VAL A 260 31.19 -7.89 -1.20
N LEU A 261 30.09 -7.43 -1.78
CA LEU A 261 29.06 -6.69 -1.05
C LEU A 261 27.95 -7.65 -0.62
N MET A 262 27.59 -7.64 0.66
CA MET A 262 26.37 -8.31 1.12
C MET A 262 25.15 -7.44 0.80
N LEU A 263 24.26 -7.94 -0.06
CA LEU A 263 23.00 -7.27 -0.39
C LEU A 263 21.99 -7.39 0.77
N PRO A 264 20.97 -6.51 0.84
CA PRO A 264 20.00 -6.50 1.94
C PRO A 264 19.22 -7.81 2.17
N ASP A 265 19.11 -8.67 1.16
CA ASP A 265 18.48 -10.00 1.25
C ASP A 265 19.44 -11.09 1.76
N GLY A 266 20.70 -10.75 2.04
CA GLY A 266 21.75 -11.68 2.44
C GLY A 266 22.46 -12.37 1.27
N THR A 267 22.22 -11.95 0.02
CA THR A 267 22.94 -12.46 -1.14
C THR A 267 24.30 -11.76 -1.28
N PRO A 268 25.43 -12.50 -1.31
CA PRO A 268 26.72 -11.90 -1.63
C PRO A 268 26.79 -11.53 -3.11
N MET A 269 27.23 -10.34 -3.42
CA MET A 269 27.48 -9.86 -4.78
C MET A 269 28.98 -9.76 -5.00
N TYR A 270 29.49 -10.55 -5.94
CA TYR A 270 30.84 -10.42 -6.46
C TYR A 270 31.00 -9.06 -7.13
N MET A 271 32.08 -8.34 -6.82
CA MET A 271 32.48 -7.14 -7.52
C MET A 271 33.89 -7.36 -8.09
N GLY A 272 34.00 -7.32 -9.42
CA GLY A 272 35.28 -7.41 -10.12
C GLY A 272 35.52 -6.26 -11.09
N ASP A 273 36.80 -5.90 -11.25
CA ASP A 273 37.28 -4.95 -12.24
C ASP A 273 37.65 -5.68 -13.53
N ARG A 274 37.18 -5.17 -14.66
CA ARG A 274 37.63 -5.53 -16.00
C ARG A 274 38.62 -4.47 -16.47
N TRP A 275 39.88 -4.66 -16.07
CA TRP A 275 40.98 -3.75 -16.36
C TRP A 275 41.24 -3.59 -17.86
N SER A 276 41.66 -2.39 -18.24
CA SER A 276 42.05 -1.97 -19.59
C SER A 276 43.31 -1.10 -19.48
N TYR A 277 44.43 -1.52 -20.06
CA TYR A 277 45.72 -0.79 -20.00
C TYR A 277 46.19 -0.46 -21.42
N PRO A 278 46.69 0.76 -21.72
CA PRO A 278 47.04 1.85 -20.80
C PRO A 278 45.88 2.79 -20.43
N HIS A 279 44.65 2.50 -20.85
CA HIS A 279 43.50 3.39 -20.68
C HIS A 279 42.58 2.94 -19.54
N GLN A 280 43.09 2.95 -18.30
CA GLN A 280 42.30 2.51 -17.16
C GLN A 280 41.18 3.49 -16.80
N ALA A 281 41.37 4.79 -17.00
CA ALA A 281 40.39 5.80 -16.59
C ALA A 281 39.21 5.87 -17.56
N SER A 282 39.47 5.68 -18.86
CA SER A 282 38.44 5.84 -19.90
C SER A 282 37.80 4.54 -20.37
N ALA A 283 38.48 3.39 -20.28
CA ALA A 283 38.03 2.14 -20.91
C ALA A 283 37.89 0.93 -19.96
N ALA A 284 38.36 1.00 -18.71
CA ALA A 284 38.12 -0.09 -17.75
C ALA A 284 36.64 -0.12 -17.30
N THR A 285 36.12 -1.32 -17.05
CA THR A 285 34.70 -1.53 -16.71
C THR A 285 34.52 -2.48 -15.54
N TYR A 286 33.28 -2.76 -15.14
CA TYR A 286 32.94 -3.54 -13.96
C TYR A 286 32.16 -4.81 -14.29
N VAL A 287 32.35 -5.85 -13.49
CA VAL A 287 31.55 -7.09 -13.54
C VAL A 287 31.04 -7.38 -12.13
N TRP A 288 29.78 -7.03 -11.88
CA TRP A 288 29.10 -7.24 -10.60
C TRP A 288 27.96 -8.25 -10.78
N MET A 289 28.02 -9.36 -10.04
CA MET A 289 27.08 -10.47 -10.19
C MET A 289 26.79 -11.15 -8.85
N PRO A 290 25.55 -11.64 -8.64
CA PRO A 290 25.21 -12.38 -7.43
C PRO A 290 25.93 -13.72 -7.38
N LEU A 291 26.54 -14.02 -6.24
CA LEU A 291 27.18 -15.30 -5.94
C LEU A 291 26.15 -16.30 -5.42
N GLN A 292 26.16 -17.50 -6.00
CA GLN A 292 25.41 -18.63 -5.46
C GLN A 292 26.25 -19.33 -4.40
N VAL A 293 25.66 -19.51 -3.21
CA VAL A 293 26.33 -20.12 -2.05
C VAL A 293 25.57 -21.38 -1.63
N ALA A 294 26.25 -22.52 -1.63
CA ALA A 294 25.69 -23.80 -1.20
C ALA A 294 26.72 -24.59 -0.36
N GLY A 295 26.55 -24.61 0.96
CA GLY A 295 27.54 -25.22 1.85
C GLY A 295 28.88 -24.49 1.77
N ASP A 296 29.98 -25.20 1.50
CA ASP A 296 31.30 -24.60 1.27
C ASP A 296 31.56 -24.22 -0.20
N LYS A 297 30.55 -24.28 -1.08
CA LYS A 297 30.69 -24.02 -2.51
C LYS A 297 30.19 -22.63 -2.92
N LEU A 298 31.00 -21.95 -3.74
CA LEU A 298 30.66 -20.72 -4.45
C LEU A 298 30.56 -20.94 -5.96
N SER A 299 29.60 -20.29 -6.62
CA SER A 299 29.53 -20.28 -8.08
C SER A 299 28.85 -19.04 -8.68
N ILE A 300 29.28 -18.66 -9.89
CA ILE A 300 28.59 -17.78 -10.84
C ILE A 300 28.52 -18.54 -12.16
N PRO A 301 27.50 -19.40 -12.35
CA PRO A 301 27.48 -20.39 -13.43
C PRO A 301 27.26 -19.78 -14.83
N ALA A 302 26.70 -18.58 -14.91
CA ALA A 302 26.41 -17.91 -16.18
C ALA A 302 26.72 -16.41 -16.09
N TYR A 303 27.24 -15.85 -17.18
CA TYR A 303 27.40 -14.42 -17.32
C TYR A 303 26.06 -13.74 -17.57
N TRP A 304 25.70 -12.79 -16.71
CA TRP A 304 24.56 -11.92 -16.93
C TRP A 304 25.06 -10.57 -17.43
N GLN A 305 24.93 -10.32 -18.73
CA GLN A 305 25.26 -9.02 -19.34
C GLN A 305 24.47 -7.89 -18.67
N SER A 306 23.22 -8.14 -18.31
CA SER A 306 22.41 -7.28 -17.44
C SER A 306 21.51 -8.10 -16.51
N TRP A 307 21.24 -7.58 -15.31
CA TRP A 307 20.39 -8.24 -14.33
C TRP A 307 19.72 -7.24 -13.39
N ASN A 308 18.55 -7.63 -12.87
CA ASN A 308 17.73 -6.81 -12.01
C ASN A 308 18.08 -7.07 -10.54
N ILE A 309 18.61 -6.05 -9.87
CA ILE A 309 19.07 -6.18 -8.48
C ILE A 309 17.93 -6.41 -7.48
N GLN A 310 16.73 -5.90 -7.76
CA GLN A 310 15.58 -6.07 -6.86
C GLN A 310 14.95 -7.47 -6.98
N LYS A 311 14.98 -8.03 -8.20
CA LYS A 311 14.40 -9.36 -8.50
C LYS A 311 15.42 -10.50 -8.45
N MET A 312 16.71 -10.19 -8.32
CA MET A 312 17.82 -11.14 -8.29
C MET A 312 17.81 -12.11 -9.50
N LYS A 313 17.55 -11.58 -10.69
CA LYS A 313 17.45 -12.37 -11.92
C LYS A 313 18.04 -11.66 -13.12
N SER A 314 18.54 -12.44 -14.09
CA SER A 314 18.93 -11.93 -15.41
C SER A 314 17.73 -11.29 -16.12
N GLU A 315 17.93 -10.11 -16.67
CA GLU A 315 16.98 -9.39 -17.52
C GLU A 315 17.79 -8.72 -18.63
N ASP A 316 17.45 -8.95 -19.90
CA ASP A 316 18.13 -8.34 -21.05
C ASP A 316 17.64 -6.90 -21.26
N ILE A 317 18.53 -5.92 -21.04
CA ILE A 317 18.24 -4.50 -21.21
C ILE A 317 17.84 -4.17 -22.66
N LEU A 318 18.31 -4.92 -23.66
CA LEU A 318 17.99 -4.68 -25.07
C LEU A 318 16.51 -4.85 -25.39
N ASN A 319 15.75 -5.57 -24.56
CA ASN A 319 14.29 -5.68 -24.68
C ASN A 319 13.56 -4.36 -24.43
N GLN A 320 14.23 -3.37 -23.84
CA GLN A 320 13.69 -2.01 -23.62
C GLN A 320 13.91 -1.08 -24.82
N ALA A 321 14.64 -1.53 -25.86
CA ALA A 321 14.88 -0.74 -27.04
C ALA A 321 13.59 -0.55 -27.87
N ILE A 322 13.41 0.64 -28.43
CA ILE A 322 12.27 0.98 -29.28
C ILE A 322 12.44 0.42 -30.70
N TYR A 323 13.67 0.31 -31.19
CA TYR A 323 14.03 -0.40 -32.42
C TYR A 323 15.52 -0.75 -32.42
N LYS A 324 15.92 -1.60 -33.36
CA LYS A 324 17.32 -1.99 -33.59
C LYS A 324 17.70 -1.89 -35.07
N LYS A 325 18.96 -1.60 -35.35
CA LYS A 325 19.50 -1.49 -36.72
C LYS A 325 20.86 -2.20 -36.82
N PRO A 326 21.16 -2.85 -37.96
CA PRO A 326 22.53 -3.29 -38.27
C PRO A 326 23.49 -2.09 -38.21
N PHE A 327 24.64 -2.31 -37.58
CA PHE A 327 25.66 -1.28 -37.43
C PHE A 327 27.04 -1.93 -37.48
N LEU A 328 27.50 -2.17 -38.71
CA LEU A 328 28.64 -3.03 -38.98
C LEU A 328 29.91 -2.21 -39.17
N LEU A 329 30.86 -2.38 -38.25
CA LEU A 329 32.26 -1.99 -38.40
C LEU A 329 33.09 -3.23 -38.13
N ASN A 330 33.81 -3.71 -39.15
CA ASN A 330 34.64 -4.90 -39.10
C ASN A 330 35.99 -4.55 -39.73
N SER A 331 36.86 -3.89 -38.97
CA SER A 331 38.07 -3.25 -39.50
C SER A 331 39.11 -3.05 -38.42
N ASN A 332 40.38 -3.25 -38.77
CA ASN A 332 41.54 -2.73 -38.03
C ASN A 332 42.11 -1.45 -38.67
N GLN A 333 41.59 -0.93 -39.78
CA GLN A 333 42.14 0.30 -40.38
C GLN A 333 41.95 1.51 -39.46
N ALA A 334 43.05 2.07 -38.93
CA ALA A 334 43.05 3.28 -38.10
C ALA A 334 42.33 4.44 -38.80
N GLY A 335 41.46 5.13 -38.07
CA GLY A 335 40.66 6.24 -38.58
C GLY A 335 39.38 5.85 -39.31
N LYS A 336 39.18 4.57 -39.66
CA LYS A 336 37.93 4.09 -40.26
C LYS A 336 36.77 4.31 -39.27
N SER A 337 35.68 4.90 -39.75
CA SER A 337 34.47 5.13 -38.95
C SER A 337 33.20 4.67 -39.64
N VAL A 338 32.14 4.48 -38.85
CA VAL A 338 30.75 4.30 -39.28
C VAL A 338 29.85 5.18 -38.41
N SER A 339 28.77 5.69 -38.98
CA SER A 339 27.84 6.58 -38.28
C SER A 339 26.38 6.20 -38.53
N LEU A 340 25.51 6.42 -37.55
CA LEU A 340 24.07 6.15 -37.61
C LEU A 340 23.29 7.29 -36.95
N ASP A 341 22.40 7.91 -37.71
CA ASP A 341 21.42 8.84 -37.17
C ASP A 341 20.31 8.07 -36.43
N PHE A 342 19.95 8.56 -35.24
CA PHE A 342 18.87 8.02 -34.43
C PHE A 342 18.06 9.12 -33.75
N VAL A 343 16.80 8.80 -33.47
CA VAL A 343 15.93 9.61 -32.60
C VAL A 343 15.65 8.78 -31.35
N GLY A 344 15.99 9.32 -30.18
CA GLY A 344 15.96 8.59 -28.92
C GLY A 344 16.64 9.36 -27.79
N THR A 345 16.88 8.69 -26.67
CA THR A 345 17.64 9.22 -25.53
C THR A 345 19.05 8.64 -25.45
N HIS A 346 19.24 7.38 -25.85
CA HIS A 346 20.53 6.71 -25.83
C HIS A 346 20.52 5.46 -26.71
N VAL A 347 21.70 4.86 -26.89
CA VAL A 347 21.87 3.65 -27.70
C VAL A 347 22.74 2.63 -26.98
N ALA A 348 22.48 1.34 -27.24
CA ALA A 348 23.40 0.26 -26.90
C ALA A 348 24.02 -0.29 -28.19
N VAL A 349 25.34 -0.43 -28.19
CA VAL A 349 26.11 -1.03 -29.29
C VAL A 349 26.48 -2.45 -28.90
N VAL A 350 26.12 -3.40 -29.74
CA VAL A 350 26.47 -4.82 -29.61
C VAL A 350 27.60 -5.15 -30.58
N GLY A 351 28.60 -5.89 -30.09
CA GLY A 351 29.75 -6.31 -30.88
C GLY A 351 30.55 -7.40 -30.18
N ARG A 352 31.68 -7.76 -30.79
CA ARG A 352 32.53 -8.88 -30.35
C ARG A 352 33.85 -8.38 -29.78
N THR A 353 34.22 -8.86 -28.60
CA THR A 353 35.60 -8.78 -28.11
C THR A 353 36.36 -10.06 -28.44
N ASP A 354 37.66 -9.98 -28.76
CA ASP A 354 38.57 -11.10 -28.88
C ASP A 354 40.05 -10.68 -28.68
N ALA A 355 40.98 -11.60 -28.89
CA ALA A 355 42.41 -11.38 -28.64
C ALA A 355 43.08 -10.39 -29.62
N HIS A 356 42.39 -10.02 -30.71
CA HIS A 356 42.82 -9.09 -31.74
C HIS A 356 42.19 -7.69 -31.55
N GLY A 357 41.37 -7.52 -30.52
CA GLY A 357 40.59 -6.31 -30.29
C GLY A 357 41.42 -5.06 -29.98
N GLY A 358 41.01 -3.92 -30.54
CA GLY A 358 41.61 -2.61 -30.26
C GLY A 358 40.74 -1.69 -29.42
N TYR A 359 41.12 -0.41 -29.36
CA TYR A 359 40.26 0.63 -28.84
C TYR A 359 39.41 1.27 -29.94
N ALA A 360 38.14 1.52 -29.64
CA ALA A 360 37.25 2.33 -30.48
C ALA A 360 36.84 3.61 -29.77
N LEU A 361 36.82 4.72 -30.49
CA LEU A 361 36.21 5.95 -30.02
C LEU A 361 34.72 5.93 -30.40
N VAL A 362 33.84 5.92 -29.40
CA VAL A 362 32.39 5.98 -29.58
C VAL A 362 31.90 7.36 -29.21
N SER A 363 31.30 8.07 -30.17
CA SER A 363 30.82 9.44 -30.01
C SER A 363 29.32 9.52 -30.29
N VAL A 364 28.62 10.37 -29.54
CA VAL A 364 27.26 10.82 -29.90
C VAL A 364 27.31 12.31 -30.18
N LEU A 365 26.80 12.70 -31.35
CA LEU A 365 26.72 14.08 -31.80
C LEU A 365 25.27 14.57 -31.77
N ASN A 366 25.06 15.82 -31.35
CA ASN A 366 23.74 16.46 -31.39
C ASN A 366 23.37 16.90 -32.84
N HIS A 367 22.18 17.50 -33.01
CA HIS A 367 21.71 18.02 -34.30
C HIS A 367 22.62 19.10 -34.93
N LYS A 368 23.44 19.80 -34.14
CA LYS A 368 24.45 20.77 -34.60
C LYS A 368 25.79 20.12 -34.94
N LYS A 369 25.90 18.80 -34.79
CA LYS A 369 27.12 18.01 -34.91
C LYS A 369 28.18 18.34 -33.85
N ASP A 370 27.76 18.87 -32.70
CA ASP A 370 28.64 18.94 -31.52
C ASP A 370 28.66 17.59 -30.81
N THR A 371 29.84 17.12 -30.42
CA THR A 371 30.01 15.91 -29.60
C THR A 371 29.45 16.16 -28.20
N VAL A 372 28.39 15.43 -27.84
CA VAL A 372 27.74 15.50 -26.52
C VAL A 372 28.13 14.33 -25.61
N TYR A 373 28.73 13.29 -26.20
CA TYR A 373 29.32 12.18 -25.49
C TYR A 373 30.45 11.60 -26.34
N SER A 374 31.53 11.20 -25.67
CA SER A 374 32.61 10.46 -26.28
C SER A 374 33.27 9.57 -25.22
N SER A 375 33.54 8.31 -25.56
CA SER A 375 34.21 7.37 -24.67
C SER A 375 35.06 6.39 -25.47
N LEU A 376 36.19 6.01 -24.89
CA LEU A 376 37.05 4.97 -25.44
C LEU A 376 36.54 3.60 -24.97
N ILE A 377 36.30 2.69 -25.89
CA ILE A 377 35.77 1.35 -25.61
C ILE A 377 36.82 0.31 -25.98
N ASP A 378 37.13 -0.57 -25.03
CA ASP A 378 38.06 -1.69 -25.22
C ASP A 378 37.36 -2.90 -25.86
N PHE A 379 37.85 -3.35 -27.01
CA PHE A 379 37.38 -4.56 -27.71
C PHE A 379 38.27 -5.79 -27.44
N TYR A 380 39.25 -5.71 -26.54
CA TYR A 380 40.14 -6.83 -26.21
C TYR A 380 39.58 -7.79 -25.16
N SER A 381 39.58 -9.07 -25.49
CA SER A 381 39.46 -10.16 -24.50
C SER A 381 40.14 -11.42 -25.00
N LYS A 382 40.94 -12.09 -24.15
CA LYS A 382 41.51 -13.40 -24.49
C LYS A 382 40.46 -14.45 -24.85
N VAL A 383 39.27 -14.32 -24.28
CA VAL A 383 38.14 -15.22 -24.51
C VAL A 383 37.13 -14.48 -25.37
N PRO A 384 36.88 -14.92 -26.62
CA PRO A 384 35.94 -14.23 -27.48
C PRO A 384 34.54 -14.16 -26.86
N GLN A 385 33.94 -12.98 -26.88
CA GLN A 385 32.60 -12.76 -26.33
C GLN A 385 31.81 -11.78 -27.19
N GLU A 386 30.60 -12.19 -27.58
CA GLU A 386 29.58 -11.31 -28.14
C GLU A 386 28.78 -10.68 -27.00
N GLY A 387 28.51 -9.38 -27.08
CA GLY A 387 27.68 -8.71 -26.10
C GLY A 387 27.60 -7.21 -26.27
N ILE A 388 26.98 -6.55 -25.30
CA ILE A 388 26.90 -5.09 -25.27
C ILE A 388 28.31 -4.56 -24.97
N ARG A 389 28.81 -3.63 -25.79
CA ARG A 389 30.14 -3.01 -25.63
C ARG A 389 30.04 -1.64 -24.99
N VAL A 390 28.96 -0.92 -25.29
CA VAL A 390 28.67 0.38 -24.70
C VAL A 390 27.17 0.61 -24.69
N ILE A 391 26.69 1.22 -23.63
CA ILE A 391 25.40 1.90 -23.59
C ILE A 391 25.72 3.37 -23.38
N THR A 392 25.35 4.24 -24.30
CA THR A 392 25.65 5.66 -24.16
C THR A 392 24.86 6.24 -22.97
N PRO A 393 25.34 7.32 -22.32
CA PRO A 393 24.57 8.00 -21.28
C PRO A 393 23.17 8.35 -21.76
N LYS A 394 22.20 8.31 -20.85
CA LYS A 394 20.82 8.72 -21.13
C LYS A 394 20.79 10.24 -21.33
N LEU A 395 20.68 10.68 -22.59
CA LEU A 395 20.53 12.08 -22.98
C LEU A 395 19.05 12.49 -22.99
N SER A 396 18.78 13.78 -23.19
CA SER A 396 17.42 14.24 -23.52
C SER A 396 16.91 13.56 -24.78
N TYR A 397 15.58 13.38 -24.90
CA TYR A 397 15.03 12.79 -26.12
C TYR A 397 15.21 13.75 -27.29
N GLY A 398 15.85 13.29 -28.36
CA GLY A 398 16.19 14.16 -29.49
C GLY A 398 16.75 13.39 -30.67
N GLN A 399 17.17 14.15 -31.68
CA GLN A 399 17.87 13.62 -32.84
C GLN A 399 19.39 13.71 -32.63
N TYR A 400 20.06 12.59 -32.84
CA TYR A 400 21.49 12.42 -32.61
C TYR A 400 22.12 11.59 -33.73
N THR A 401 23.46 11.65 -33.82
CA THR A 401 24.27 10.77 -34.64
C THR A 401 25.19 9.97 -33.73
N LEU A 402 25.13 8.64 -33.78
CA LEU A 402 26.17 7.76 -33.22
C LEU A 402 27.31 7.66 -34.23
N GLU A 403 28.56 7.79 -33.79
CA GLU A 403 29.76 7.53 -34.59
C GLU A 403 30.69 6.59 -33.84
N ILE A 404 31.24 5.57 -34.52
CA ILE A 404 32.28 4.70 -33.98
C ILE A 404 33.48 4.73 -34.91
N LYS A 405 34.66 4.98 -34.34
CA LYS A 405 35.93 5.13 -35.06
C LYS A 405 37.01 4.22 -34.49
N VAL A 406 37.72 3.49 -35.36
CA VAL A 406 38.92 2.72 -35.01
C VAL A 406 40.05 3.68 -34.67
N THR A 407 40.65 3.59 -33.46
CA THR A 407 41.71 4.53 -33.05
C THR A 407 43.07 4.19 -33.63
N GLY A 408 43.33 2.91 -33.92
CA GLY A 408 44.67 2.41 -34.23
C GLY A 408 45.52 2.11 -32.99
N GLU A 409 44.94 2.21 -31.80
CA GLU A 409 45.56 1.84 -30.52
C GLU A 409 45.02 0.51 -30.03
N ARG A 410 45.82 -0.22 -29.25
CA ARG A 410 45.46 -1.51 -28.68
C ARG A 410 45.92 -1.65 -27.23
N PRO A 411 45.23 -2.43 -26.39
CA PRO A 411 45.72 -2.74 -25.06
C PRO A 411 46.96 -3.63 -25.14
N ASN A 412 48.14 -3.15 -24.76
CA ASN A 412 49.35 -3.98 -24.66
C ASN A 412 50.27 -3.50 -23.54
N TRP A 413 50.92 -4.44 -22.86
CA TRP A 413 51.84 -4.13 -21.76
C TRP A 413 52.83 -5.27 -21.52
N SER A 414 53.76 -5.07 -20.60
CA SER A 414 54.66 -6.11 -20.13
C SER A 414 54.70 -6.22 -18.62
N ASP A 415 54.84 -7.42 -18.08
CA ASP A 415 55.07 -7.63 -16.65
C ASP A 415 56.50 -7.21 -16.21
N LYS A 416 56.79 -7.35 -14.92
CA LYS A 416 58.13 -7.08 -14.34
C LYS A 416 59.25 -7.97 -14.94
N ARG A 417 58.91 -9.10 -15.56
CA ARG A 417 59.83 -10.03 -16.25
C ARG A 417 59.93 -9.76 -17.76
N LYS A 418 59.25 -8.70 -18.26
CA LYS A 418 59.15 -8.30 -19.67
C LYS A 418 58.38 -9.30 -20.56
N SER A 419 57.53 -10.15 -19.98
CA SER A 419 56.58 -10.95 -20.78
C SER A 419 55.54 -10.01 -21.39
N LEU A 420 55.23 -10.14 -22.67
CA LEU A 420 54.24 -9.31 -23.36
C LEU A 420 52.82 -9.86 -23.14
N TYR A 421 51.87 -8.96 -22.86
CA TYR A 421 50.45 -9.23 -22.68
C TYR A 421 49.61 -8.24 -23.47
N GLY A 422 48.31 -8.55 -23.60
CA GLY A 422 47.34 -7.72 -24.30
C GLY A 422 47.08 -8.20 -25.72
N SER A 423 46.45 -7.33 -26.49
CA SER A 423 46.03 -7.56 -27.87
C SER A 423 47.20 -7.58 -28.84
N ASP A 424 47.08 -8.42 -29.88
CA ASP A 424 48.05 -8.53 -30.97
C ASP A 424 47.66 -7.72 -32.22
N ASP A 425 46.50 -7.06 -32.23
CA ASP A 425 45.99 -6.17 -33.29
C ASP A 425 45.09 -5.05 -32.70
N TYR A 426 44.42 -4.24 -33.51
CA TYR A 426 43.48 -3.18 -33.10
C TYR A 426 42.15 -3.29 -33.85
N PHE A 427 41.65 -4.52 -33.99
CA PHE A 427 40.46 -4.84 -34.73
C PHE A 427 39.19 -4.43 -33.96
N ILE A 428 38.24 -3.79 -34.65
CA ILE A 428 36.93 -3.43 -34.08
C ILE A 428 35.83 -4.18 -34.84
N ASN A 429 34.95 -4.85 -34.09
CA ASN A 429 33.84 -5.65 -34.61
C ASN A 429 32.51 -5.24 -33.93
N THR A 430 31.64 -4.54 -34.66
CA THR A 430 30.28 -4.19 -34.22
C THR A 430 29.22 -4.84 -35.09
N ASN A 431 28.06 -5.16 -34.49
CA ASN A 431 26.99 -5.93 -35.10
C ASN A 431 25.68 -5.13 -35.22
N MET A 432 25.15 -4.68 -34.08
CA MET A 432 23.83 -4.03 -34.01
C MET A 432 23.87 -2.83 -33.08
N VAL A 433 23.02 -1.84 -33.38
CA VAL A 433 22.67 -0.75 -32.48
C VAL A 433 21.21 -0.90 -32.07
N TYR A 434 20.97 -0.80 -30.77
CA TYR A 434 19.64 -0.75 -30.16
C TYR A 434 19.39 0.68 -29.68
N VAL A 435 18.29 1.28 -30.10
CA VAL A 435 17.94 2.66 -29.75
C VAL A 435 16.89 2.64 -28.65
N PHE A 436 17.10 3.44 -27.62
CA PHE A 436 16.21 3.59 -26.48
C PHE A 436 15.58 4.99 -26.51
N GLY A 437 14.35 5.11 -26.04
CA GLY A 437 13.60 6.37 -26.08
C GLY A 437 12.10 6.14 -25.93
N LYS A 438 11.30 7.07 -26.43
CA LYS A 438 9.83 6.95 -26.48
C LYS A 438 9.42 5.99 -27.61
N LYS A 439 8.49 5.05 -27.36
CA LYS A 439 7.72 4.45 -28.45
C LYS A 439 6.88 5.58 -29.07
N ALA A 440 6.83 5.67 -30.40
CA ALA A 440 5.96 6.64 -31.05
C ALA A 440 4.50 6.38 -30.61
N GLY A 441 3.84 7.40 -30.04
CA GLY A 441 2.43 7.33 -29.59
C GLY A 441 2.19 7.32 -28.08
N ASP A 442 3.19 7.01 -27.23
CA ASP A 442 2.99 7.00 -25.77
C ASP A 442 2.75 8.42 -25.23
N PHE A 443 1.82 8.56 -24.28
CA PHE A 443 1.65 9.79 -23.50
C PHE A 443 2.67 9.82 -22.36
N ARG A 444 3.41 10.93 -22.21
CA ARG A 444 4.38 11.07 -21.13
C ARG A 444 4.51 12.52 -20.66
N ILE A 445 4.54 12.71 -19.35
CA ILE A 445 4.84 13.98 -18.68
C ILE A 445 6.08 13.78 -17.78
N GLN A 446 7.09 14.65 -17.90
CA GLN A 446 8.18 14.75 -16.93
C GLN A 446 7.80 15.63 -15.75
N ALA A 447 8.44 15.39 -14.61
CA ALA A 447 8.31 16.27 -13.48
C ALA A 447 8.73 17.71 -13.85
N GLY A 448 7.94 18.69 -13.42
CA GLY A 448 8.13 20.11 -13.69
C GLY A 448 7.65 20.58 -15.07
N GLU A 449 7.22 19.69 -15.97
CA GLU A 449 6.61 20.09 -17.24
C GLU A 449 5.19 20.63 -17.02
N GLU A 450 4.78 21.59 -17.85
CA GLU A 450 3.41 22.09 -17.89
C GLU A 450 2.51 21.09 -18.64
N ILE A 451 1.34 20.80 -18.06
CA ILE A 451 0.34 19.89 -18.61
C ILE A 451 -0.84 20.70 -19.12
N ASN A 452 -1.16 20.57 -20.40
CA ASN A 452 -2.27 21.26 -21.02
C ASN A 452 -3.52 20.37 -21.06
N ILE A 453 -4.61 20.82 -20.44
CA ILE A 453 -5.93 20.19 -20.56
C ILE A 453 -6.75 20.95 -21.59
N GLN A 454 -7.17 20.25 -22.64
CA GLN A 454 -8.13 20.77 -23.61
C GLN A 454 -9.56 20.62 -23.07
N CYS A 455 -10.19 21.74 -22.69
CA CYS A 455 -11.56 21.78 -22.20
C CYS A 455 -12.15 23.19 -22.37
N ASP A 456 -13.35 23.28 -22.94
CA ASP A 456 -14.14 24.52 -22.91
C ASP A 456 -14.90 24.63 -21.58
N THR A 457 -14.31 25.35 -20.64
CA THR A 457 -14.85 25.52 -19.29
C THR A 457 -16.19 26.27 -19.23
N SER A 458 -16.63 26.90 -20.32
CA SER A 458 -17.96 27.53 -20.40
C SER A 458 -19.09 26.52 -20.62
N THR A 459 -18.76 25.33 -21.13
CA THR A 459 -19.73 24.30 -21.53
C THR A 459 -19.90 23.17 -20.50
N VAL A 460 -18.96 23.03 -19.57
CA VAL A 460 -18.97 21.96 -18.55
C VAL A 460 -19.50 22.46 -17.20
N GLU A 461 -20.11 21.55 -16.45
CA GLU A 461 -20.64 21.83 -15.13
C GLU A 461 -19.55 22.05 -14.06
N PRO A 462 -19.88 22.65 -12.91
CA PRO A 462 -18.94 22.89 -11.82
C PRO A 462 -18.14 21.66 -11.34
N VAL A 463 -18.74 20.46 -11.38
CA VAL A 463 -18.07 19.21 -10.96
C VAL A 463 -16.80 18.92 -11.79
N VAL A 464 -16.82 19.18 -13.10
CA VAL A 464 -15.66 19.01 -13.98
C VAL A 464 -14.57 20.02 -13.63
N LYS A 465 -14.94 21.26 -13.31
CA LYS A 465 -14.00 22.31 -12.89
C LYS A 465 -13.33 21.95 -11.56
N SER A 466 -14.11 21.41 -10.62
CA SER A 466 -13.61 20.90 -9.35
C SER A 466 -12.63 19.73 -9.56
N ALA A 467 -12.95 18.79 -10.45
CA ALA A 467 -12.07 17.68 -10.81
C ALA A 467 -10.76 18.15 -11.48
N ILE A 468 -10.80 19.15 -12.37
CA ILE A 468 -9.61 19.75 -12.97
C ILE A 468 -8.70 20.36 -11.90
N ARG A 469 -9.26 21.12 -10.95
CA ARG A 469 -8.47 21.70 -9.85
C ARG A 469 -7.85 20.60 -8.97
N MET A 470 -8.62 19.57 -8.62
CA MET A 470 -8.11 18.43 -7.84
C MET A 470 -6.97 17.72 -8.58
N PHE A 471 -7.13 17.47 -9.89
CA PHE A 471 -6.11 16.88 -10.73
C PHE A 471 -4.86 17.77 -10.83
N ALA A 472 -5.01 19.10 -10.92
CA ALA A 472 -3.89 20.03 -10.90
C ALA A 472 -3.09 19.97 -9.60
N GLU A 473 -3.76 19.91 -8.44
CA GLU A 473 -3.12 19.71 -7.15
C GLU A 473 -2.38 18.36 -7.09
N ASP A 474 -2.96 17.32 -7.68
CA ASP A 474 -2.36 15.99 -7.73
C ASP A 474 -1.11 15.95 -8.63
N CYS A 475 -1.15 16.57 -9.81
CA CYS A 475 0.01 16.73 -10.67
C CYS A 475 1.12 17.53 -10.00
N LYS A 476 0.77 18.56 -9.23
CA LYS A 476 1.75 19.32 -8.45
C LYS A 476 2.40 18.47 -7.36
N ASP A 477 1.62 17.69 -6.62
CA ASP A 477 2.13 16.89 -5.51
C ASP A 477 2.96 15.69 -5.99
N VAL A 478 2.61 15.09 -7.14
CA VAL A 478 3.27 13.92 -7.69
C VAL A 478 4.44 14.28 -8.61
N LEU A 479 4.24 15.24 -9.53
CA LEU A 479 5.17 15.55 -10.62
C LEU A 479 5.76 16.97 -10.50
N GLU A 480 5.39 17.78 -9.51
CA GLU A 480 5.80 19.20 -9.46
C GLU A 480 5.40 20.00 -10.72
N SER A 481 4.41 19.50 -11.47
CA SER A 481 3.94 20.05 -12.73
C SER A 481 2.79 21.04 -12.53
N SER A 482 2.75 22.09 -13.35
CA SER A 482 1.58 22.98 -13.48
C SER A 482 0.57 22.40 -14.45
N VAL A 483 -0.72 22.70 -14.24
CA VAL A 483 -1.80 22.36 -15.18
C VAL A 483 -2.41 23.64 -15.72
N VAL A 484 -2.51 23.75 -17.05
CA VAL A 484 -3.14 24.86 -17.77
C VAL A 484 -4.33 24.34 -18.56
N VAL A 485 -5.46 25.05 -18.48
CA VAL A 485 -6.69 24.69 -19.21
C VAL A 485 -6.83 25.60 -20.43
N THR A 486 -7.05 25.02 -21.60
CA THR A 486 -7.16 25.73 -22.87
C THR A 486 -8.29 25.17 -23.72
N PRO A 487 -9.02 25.98 -24.51
CA PRO A 487 -10.09 25.47 -25.36
C PRO A 487 -9.59 24.85 -26.68
N LYS A 488 -8.30 24.99 -27.04
CA LYS A 488 -7.79 24.65 -28.40
C LYS A 488 -7.08 23.31 -28.49
N THR A 489 -5.94 23.18 -27.81
CA THR A 489 -5.03 22.03 -27.94
C THR A 489 -4.46 21.69 -26.59
N GLY A 490 -4.47 20.41 -26.21
CA GLY A 490 -3.88 19.95 -24.97
C GLY A 490 -3.28 18.56 -25.08
N ASP A 491 -2.58 18.18 -24.03
CA ASP A 491 -1.98 16.86 -23.78
C ASP A 491 -3.06 15.88 -23.29
N ILE A 492 -4.06 16.40 -22.56
CA ILE A 492 -5.25 15.67 -22.10
C ILE A 492 -6.50 16.33 -22.70
N LEU A 493 -7.32 15.58 -23.42
CA LEU A 493 -8.55 16.06 -24.05
C LEU A 493 -9.76 15.60 -23.25
N LEU A 494 -10.62 16.54 -22.88
CA LEU A 494 -11.87 16.26 -22.18
C LEU A 494 -13.06 16.44 -23.13
N HIS A 495 -13.90 15.41 -23.25
CA HIS A 495 -15.06 15.41 -24.14
C HIS A 495 -16.29 14.74 -23.49
N ILE A 496 -17.50 15.16 -23.88
CA ILE A 496 -18.77 14.54 -23.46
C ILE A 496 -19.43 13.88 -24.66
N ASP A 497 -19.75 12.59 -24.54
CA ASP A 497 -20.57 11.84 -25.51
C ASP A 497 -21.69 11.09 -24.79
N SER A 498 -22.91 11.63 -24.83
CA SER A 498 -24.11 11.03 -24.24
C SER A 498 -24.46 9.61 -24.75
N LYS A 499 -23.86 9.14 -25.85
CA LYS A 499 -24.08 7.79 -26.38
C LYS A 499 -23.06 6.77 -25.87
N LEU A 500 -22.04 7.21 -25.12
CA LEU A 500 -21.00 6.37 -24.55
C LEU A 500 -21.60 5.19 -23.78
N LEU A 501 -21.04 3.99 -23.97
CA LEU A 501 -21.49 2.75 -23.35
C LEU A 501 -23.01 2.52 -23.48
N LYS A 502 -23.60 2.86 -24.63
CA LYS A 502 -25.04 2.75 -24.93
C LYS A 502 -25.92 3.65 -24.04
N GLY A 503 -25.42 4.83 -23.68
CA GLY A 503 -26.15 5.83 -22.88
C GLY A 503 -26.19 5.51 -21.39
N LYS A 504 -25.21 4.77 -20.88
CA LYS A 504 -25.05 4.59 -19.43
C LYS A 504 -24.69 5.93 -18.78
N LYS A 505 -25.27 6.19 -17.61
CA LYS A 505 -24.98 7.40 -16.81
C LYS A 505 -23.63 7.29 -16.10
N GLU A 506 -23.00 8.42 -15.87
CA GLU A 506 -21.71 8.61 -15.19
C GLU A 506 -20.58 7.70 -15.72
N ALA A 507 -20.69 7.28 -16.97
CA ALA A 507 -19.73 6.45 -17.65
C ALA A 507 -18.55 7.28 -18.16
N PHE A 508 -17.38 6.64 -18.27
CA PHE A 508 -16.24 7.26 -18.94
C PHE A 508 -15.42 6.26 -19.73
N LYS A 509 -14.62 6.81 -20.65
CA LYS A 509 -13.57 6.14 -21.39
C LYS A 509 -12.29 6.95 -21.33
N ILE A 510 -11.18 6.30 -20.98
CA ILE A 510 -9.82 6.84 -21.12
C ILE A 510 -9.17 6.11 -22.28
N ALA A 511 -8.56 6.84 -23.20
CA ALA A 511 -7.78 6.28 -24.29
C ALA A 511 -6.47 7.05 -24.48
N VAL A 512 -5.38 6.35 -24.79
CA VAL A 512 -4.13 6.99 -25.23
C VAL A 512 -3.97 6.80 -26.72
N LYS A 513 -3.78 7.92 -27.43
CA LYS A 513 -3.55 7.92 -28.87
C LYS A 513 -2.68 9.11 -29.26
N ASP A 514 -1.69 8.87 -30.13
CA ASP A 514 -0.84 9.90 -30.72
C ASP A 514 -0.16 10.80 -29.65
N GLY A 515 0.24 10.20 -28.53
CA GLY A 515 0.91 10.88 -27.42
C GLY A 515 -0.02 11.71 -26.53
N LYS A 516 -1.35 11.52 -26.63
CA LYS A 516 -2.35 12.27 -25.86
C LYS A 516 -3.27 11.35 -25.09
N ILE A 517 -3.76 11.81 -23.94
CA ILE A 517 -4.88 11.16 -23.24
C ILE A 517 -6.18 11.78 -23.71
N ILE A 518 -7.16 10.94 -24.03
CA ILE A 518 -8.53 11.33 -24.36
C ILE A 518 -9.44 10.77 -23.27
N VAL A 519 -10.13 11.65 -22.55
CA VAL A 519 -11.16 11.31 -21.57
C VAL A 519 -12.52 11.68 -22.14
N THR A 520 -13.37 10.68 -22.36
CA THR A 520 -14.75 10.86 -22.80
C THR A 520 -15.69 10.48 -21.67
N GLY A 521 -16.54 11.38 -21.21
CA GLY A 521 -17.61 11.10 -20.25
C GLY A 521 -18.97 10.99 -20.93
N SER A 522 -19.91 10.20 -20.39
CA SER A 522 -21.31 10.21 -20.83
C SER A 522 -22.04 11.49 -20.44
N ASP A 523 -21.60 12.09 -19.33
CA ASP A 523 -22.10 13.30 -18.70
C ASP A 523 -20.96 13.97 -17.89
N ASN A 524 -21.27 15.05 -17.19
CA ASN A 524 -20.27 15.81 -16.43
C ASN A 524 -19.65 15.02 -15.26
N HIS A 525 -20.40 14.14 -14.59
CA HIS A 525 -19.88 13.26 -13.55
C HIS A 525 -18.96 12.19 -14.12
N GLY A 526 -19.37 11.54 -15.22
CA GLY A 526 -18.52 10.59 -15.94
C GLY A 526 -17.20 11.23 -16.36
N LEU A 527 -17.24 12.44 -16.93
CA LEU A 527 -16.03 13.16 -17.33
C LEU A 527 -15.13 13.51 -16.14
N ALA A 528 -15.72 13.94 -15.01
CA ALA A 528 -14.99 14.21 -13.78
C ALA A 528 -14.34 12.94 -13.20
N TYR A 529 -15.06 11.82 -13.15
CA TYR A 529 -14.52 10.53 -12.69
C TYR A 529 -13.40 10.02 -13.58
N GLY A 530 -13.53 10.13 -14.90
CA GLY A 530 -12.47 9.75 -15.84
C GLY A 530 -11.17 10.55 -15.63
N LEU A 531 -11.27 11.86 -15.34
CA LEU A 531 -10.09 12.66 -15.01
C LEU A 531 -9.48 12.27 -13.66
N LEU A 532 -10.32 12.03 -12.64
CA LEU A 532 -9.85 11.58 -11.32
C LEU A 532 -9.35 10.13 -11.32
N GLU A 533 -9.68 9.34 -12.33
CA GLU A 533 -9.07 8.02 -12.54
C GLU A 533 -7.62 8.15 -13.02
N ILE A 534 -7.30 9.16 -13.83
CA ILE A 534 -5.89 9.49 -14.15
C ILE A 534 -5.13 9.88 -12.87
N SER A 535 -5.76 10.61 -11.95
CA SER A 535 -5.18 10.89 -10.63
C SER A 535 -4.88 9.61 -9.83
N ARG A 536 -5.76 8.60 -9.88
CA ARG A 536 -5.46 7.27 -9.30
C ARG A 536 -4.31 6.56 -10.01
N LEU A 537 -4.24 6.59 -11.34
CA LEU A 537 -3.13 6.04 -12.11
C LEU A 537 -1.79 6.74 -11.81
N LEU A 538 -1.83 8.04 -11.48
CA LEU A 538 -0.67 8.78 -10.97
C LEU A 538 -0.19 8.27 -9.60
N GLY A 539 -1.00 7.49 -8.88
CA GLY A 539 -0.69 6.93 -7.58
C GLY A 539 -1.26 7.75 -6.42
N VAL A 540 -2.27 8.59 -6.67
CA VAL A 540 -2.92 9.39 -5.62
C VAL A 540 -4.06 8.60 -4.99
N SER A 541 -3.91 8.30 -3.69
CA SER A 541 -4.95 7.67 -2.89
C SER A 541 -6.17 8.60 -2.69
N PRO A 542 -7.41 8.08 -2.66
CA PRO A 542 -8.57 8.84 -2.16
C PRO A 542 -8.33 9.43 -0.77
N TRP A 543 -7.54 8.72 0.04
CA TRP A 543 -7.24 9.07 1.42
C TRP A 543 -6.03 9.98 1.58
N LYS A 544 -5.49 10.53 0.47
CA LYS A 544 -4.39 11.50 0.46
C LYS A 544 -4.50 12.53 1.58
N TRP A 545 -5.68 13.12 1.71
CA TRP A 545 -5.94 14.10 2.75
C TRP A 545 -6.59 13.47 3.99
N TRP A 546 -7.57 12.57 3.85
CA TRP A 546 -8.35 12.06 4.98
C TRP A 546 -7.62 11.05 5.89
N ALA A 547 -6.53 10.44 5.43
CA ALA A 547 -5.66 9.58 6.24
C ALA A 547 -4.17 9.92 6.08
N ASP A 548 -3.87 11.16 5.65
CA ASP A 548 -2.51 11.66 5.43
C ASP A 548 -1.69 10.82 4.43
N ALA A 549 -2.36 10.03 3.57
CA ALA A 549 -1.74 9.13 2.61
C ALA A 549 -1.16 9.85 1.39
N MET A 550 -0.22 10.76 1.64
CA MET A 550 0.36 11.61 0.60
C MET A 550 1.04 10.77 -0.48
N PRO A 551 0.82 11.09 -1.77
CA PRO A 551 1.42 10.31 -2.85
C PRO A 551 2.93 10.51 -2.88
N LYS A 552 3.65 9.49 -3.36
CA LYS A 552 5.08 9.59 -3.62
C LYS A 552 5.32 10.49 -4.84
N LYS A 553 6.35 11.32 -4.77
CA LYS A 553 6.86 12.06 -5.93
C LYS A 553 7.34 11.08 -7.00
N LYS A 554 7.11 11.43 -8.27
CA LYS A 554 7.55 10.68 -9.45
C LYS A 554 8.33 11.61 -10.37
N SER A 555 9.39 11.11 -10.99
CA SER A 555 10.14 11.87 -11.99
C SER A 555 9.43 11.97 -13.34
N SER A 556 8.51 11.04 -13.63
CA SER A 556 7.63 11.10 -14.79
C SER A 556 6.40 10.21 -14.64
N PHE A 557 5.40 10.46 -15.48
CA PHE A 557 4.22 9.62 -15.66
C PHE A 557 4.05 9.26 -17.14
N THR A 558 3.81 7.98 -17.42
CA THR A 558 3.68 7.45 -18.79
C THR A 558 2.46 6.54 -18.86
N LEU A 559 1.65 6.72 -19.90
CA LEU A 559 0.64 5.75 -20.34
C LEU A 559 0.92 5.34 -21.78
N THR A 560 0.89 4.03 -22.02
CA THR A 560 1.26 3.46 -23.32
C THR A 560 0.21 3.76 -24.38
N ASP A 561 0.65 3.97 -25.63
CA ASP A 561 -0.24 4.07 -26.78
C ASP A 561 -1.17 2.85 -26.87
N GLY A 562 -2.45 3.08 -27.18
CA GLY A 562 -3.47 2.04 -27.20
C GLY A 562 -4.00 1.62 -25.83
N TYR A 563 -3.53 2.23 -24.72
CA TYR A 563 -4.21 2.10 -23.43
C TYR A 563 -5.69 2.49 -23.60
N ALA A 564 -6.58 1.66 -23.08
CA ALA A 564 -8.01 1.90 -23.08
C ALA A 564 -8.63 1.37 -21.79
N ASP A 565 -9.47 2.20 -21.16
CA ASP A 565 -10.22 1.85 -19.97
C ASP A 565 -11.63 2.44 -20.10
N GLU A 566 -12.65 1.62 -19.86
CA GLU A 566 -14.06 1.98 -19.99
C GLU A 566 -14.81 1.55 -18.73
N GLN A 567 -15.41 2.52 -18.04
CA GLN A 567 -16.05 2.28 -16.75
C GLN A 567 -17.44 2.91 -16.70
N SER A 568 -18.32 2.33 -15.87
CA SER A 568 -19.65 2.86 -15.55
C SER A 568 -20.08 2.30 -14.19
N PRO A 569 -20.84 3.04 -13.37
CA PRO A 569 -21.28 2.56 -12.07
C PRO A 569 -22.26 1.38 -12.18
N SER A 570 -22.20 0.49 -11.18
CA SER A 570 -23.16 -0.59 -10.97
C SER A 570 -24.42 -0.08 -10.26
N VAL A 571 -24.26 0.92 -9.38
CA VAL A 571 -25.32 1.57 -8.59
C VAL A 571 -25.36 3.06 -8.91
N GLU A 572 -26.55 3.56 -9.27
CA GLU A 572 -26.73 4.92 -9.79
C GLU A 572 -26.42 5.99 -8.73
N TYR A 573 -27.02 5.91 -7.55
CA TYR A 573 -26.74 6.82 -6.43
C TYR A 573 -25.93 6.10 -5.36
N ARG A 574 -24.76 6.61 -5.01
CA ARG A 574 -23.86 5.98 -4.04
C ARG A 574 -23.18 7.02 -3.18
N GLY A 575 -23.19 6.81 -1.88
CA GLY A 575 -22.84 7.85 -0.93
C GLY A 575 -22.71 7.40 0.52
N ILE A 576 -22.50 8.39 1.37
CA ILE A 576 -22.34 8.22 2.82
C ILE A 576 -23.32 9.11 3.58
N PHE A 577 -23.56 8.73 4.83
CA PHE A 577 -24.28 9.51 5.84
C PHE A 577 -23.35 9.72 7.04
N ILE A 578 -22.99 10.97 7.32
CA ILE A 578 -22.34 11.35 8.57
C ILE A 578 -23.42 11.39 9.65
N ASN A 579 -23.28 10.55 10.66
CA ASN A 579 -24.22 10.42 11.77
C ASN A 579 -23.45 10.17 13.06
N ASP A 580 -24.12 10.22 14.21
CA ASP A 580 -23.48 9.95 15.50
C ASP A 580 -22.25 10.85 15.77
N GLU A 581 -22.28 12.06 15.21
CA GLU A 581 -21.10 12.90 14.99
C GLU A 581 -20.63 13.68 16.24
N ASP A 582 -21.34 13.52 17.36
CA ASP A 582 -21.22 14.30 18.59
C ASP A 582 -19.81 14.29 19.19
N TRP A 583 -19.06 13.19 18.99
CA TRP A 583 -17.78 12.92 19.66
C TRP A 583 -16.55 12.92 18.73
N GLY A 584 -16.75 13.02 17.41
CA GLY A 584 -15.67 13.04 16.42
C GLY A 584 -15.79 14.18 15.42
N MET A 585 -16.50 13.96 14.32
CA MET A 585 -16.58 14.82 13.15
C MET A 585 -17.10 16.23 13.48
N MET A 586 -18.15 16.37 14.30
CA MET A 586 -18.66 17.70 14.67
C MET A 586 -17.64 18.46 15.52
N GLN A 587 -17.04 17.78 16.51
CA GLN A 587 -16.02 18.37 17.39
C GLN A 587 -14.79 18.80 16.60
N TRP A 588 -14.28 17.90 15.76
CA TRP A 588 -13.12 18.16 14.90
C TRP A 588 -13.38 19.29 13.91
N SER A 589 -14.51 19.27 13.21
CA SER A 589 -14.85 20.33 12.25
C SER A 589 -14.95 21.68 12.96
N SER A 590 -15.81 21.78 13.98
CA SER A 590 -16.20 23.05 14.58
C SER A 590 -15.18 23.65 15.56
N LEU A 591 -14.22 22.86 16.06
CA LEU A 591 -13.22 23.30 17.03
C LEU A 591 -11.76 23.12 16.57
N ASN A 592 -11.52 22.48 15.42
CA ASN A 592 -10.16 22.26 14.90
C ASN A 592 -10.00 22.69 13.43
N TYR A 593 -10.72 22.07 12.49
CA TYR A 593 -10.46 22.27 11.05
C TYR A 593 -11.09 23.53 10.45
N GLU A 594 -12.31 23.83 10.87
CA GLU A 594 -13.07 25.02 10.50
C GLU A 594 -13.69 25.67 11.75
N PRO A 595 -12.86 26.20 12.68
CA PRO A 595 -13.36 26.77 13.92
C PRO A 595 -14.34 27.92 13.69
N TRP A 596 -15.37 27.99 14.53
CA TRP A 596 -16.38 29.04 14.49
C TRP A 596 -16.62 29.64 15.89
N TYR A 597 -17.28 30.80 15.95
CA TYR A 597 -17.53 31.48 17.24
C TYR A 597 -18.42 30.68 18.20
N LYS A 598 -19.14 29.67 17.69
CA LYS A 598 -19.92 28.70 18.46
C LYS A 598 -19.65 27.28 17.93
N PRO A 599 -19.49 26.27 18.82
CA PRO A 599 -19.43 24.86 18.45
C PRO A 599 -20.72 24.39 17.75
N GLY A 600 -20.65 23.27 17.03
CA GLY A 600 -21.82 22.65 16.36
C GLY A 600 -21.91 22.91 14.86
N ARG A 601 -21.01 23.71 14.26
CA ARG A 601 -21.03 23.97 12.81
C ARG A 601 -20.09 23.05 12.03
N ILE A 602 -20.64 22.26 11.11
CA ILE A 602 -19.89 21.60 10.03
C ILE A 602 -20.05 22.44 8.75
N GLY A 603 -19.04 23.28 8.50
CA GLY A 603 -19.11 24.35 7.49
C GLY A 603 -18.69 23.94 6.08
N PRO A 604 -18.67 24.91 5.14
CA PRO A 604 -18.40 24.66 3.73
C PRO A 604 -16.97 24.17 3.48
N LYS A 605 -15.98 24.57 4.29
CA LYS A 605 -14.60 24.08 4.14
C LYS A 605 -14.52 22.60 4.48
N THR A 606 -15.18 22.17 5.56
CA THR A 606 -15.26 20.74 5.92
C THR A 606 -16.02 19.95 4.86
N ASN A 607 -17.20 20.42 4.44
CA ASN A 607 -17.99 19.73 3.41
C ASN A 607 -17.26 19.65 2.06
N SER A 608 -16.48 20.68 1.68
CA SER A 608 -15.61 20.62 0.50
C SER A 608 -14.63 19.44 0.57
N ARG A 609 -14.02 19.17 1.73
CA ARG A 609 -13.13 18.00 1.89
C ARG A 609 -13.88 16.68 1.83
N ILE A 610 -15.10 16.62 2.35
CA ILE A 610 -15.95 15.43 2.21
C ILE A 610 -16.26 15.19 0.73
N PHE A 611 -16.64 16.22 -0.02
CA PHE A 611 -17.00 16.08 -1.43
C PHE A 611 -15.81 15.76 -2.34
N GLU A 612 -14.62 16.29 -2.04
CA GLU A 612 -13.38 15.83 -2.68
C GLU A 612 -13.15 14.32 -2.48
N LEU A 613 -13.36 13.81 -1.27
CA LEU A 613 -13.26 12.38 -0.98
C LEU A 613 -14.31 11.58 -1.76
N LEU A 614 -15.57 12.02 -1.74
CA LEU A 614 -16.64 11.34 -2.47
C LEU A 614 -16.33 11.26 -3.96
N LEU A 615 -15.90 12.35 -4.60
CA LEU A 615 -15.50 12.29 -6.01
C LEU A 615 -14.31 11.35 -6.25
N ARG A 616 -13.30 11.36 -5.36
CA ARG A 616 -12.16 10.40 -5.44
C ARG A 616 -12.60 8.95 -5.27
N LEU A 617 -13.65 8.68 -4.50
CA LEU A 617 -14.28 7.36 -4.34
C LEU A 617 -15.41 7.10 -5.35
N ARG A 618 -15.55 7.96 -6.37
CA ARG A 618 -16.63 7.94 -7.37
C ARG A 618 -18.04 7.93 -6.75
N ALA A 619 -18.23 8.48 -5.56
CA ALA A 619 -19.56 8.73 -5.00
C ALA A 619 -20.15 10.05 -5.53
N ASN A 620 -21.48 10.12 -5.51
CA ASN A 620 -22.25 11.27 -5.99
C ASN A 620 -23.31 11.74 -4.98
N THR A 621 -23.48 11.05 -3.85
CA THR A 621 -24.56 11.33 -2.89
C THR A 621 -24.01 11.56 -1.49
N PHE A 622 -24.63 12.48 -0.73
CA PHE A 622 -24.28 12.76 0.65
C PHE A 622 -25.52 13.02 1.51
N TRP A 623 -25.59 12.39 2.67
CA TRP A 623 -26.51 12.76 3.74
C TRP A 623 -25.71 13.48 4.84
N PRO A 624 -26.03 14.74 5.14
CA PRO A 624 -25.26 15.53 6.08
C PRO A 624 -25.58 15.17 7.53
N ALA A 625 -24.64 15.50 8.42
CA ALA A 625 -24.83 15.36 9.86
C ALA A 625 -26.05 16.17 10.36
N MET A 626 -26.81 15.57 11.27
CA MET A 626 -28.17 15.99 11.57
C MET A 626 -28.57 15.91 13.04
N HIS A 627 -27.67 15.45 13.93
CA HIS A 627 -27.95 15.38 15.36
C HIS A 627 -28.18 16.76 15.97
N GLU A 628 -28.82 16.81 17.15
CA GLU A 628 -29.17 18.08 17.81
C GLU A 628 -27.94 18.95 18.13
N CYS A 629 -26.75 18.34 18.24
CA CYS A 629 -25.49 19.03 18.46
C CYS A 629 -25.00 19.82 17.23
N THR A 630 -25.57 19.55 16.04
CA THR A 630 -25.09 20.07 14.76
C THR A 630 -26.07 21.09 14.19
N VAL A 631 -25.53 22.22 13.71
CA VAL A 631 -26.30 23.20 12.94
C VAL A 631 -26.69 22.57 11.60
N PRO A 632 -28.00 22.52 11.24
CA PRO A 632 -28.46 21.86 10.03
C PRO A 632 -27.76 22.35 8.75
N PHE A 633 -27.49 21.42 7.84
CA PHE A 633 -26.72 21.68 6.62
C PHE A 633 -27.23 22.87 5.82
N PHE A 634 -28.53 22.92 5.53
CA PHE A 634 -29.14 23.99 4.74
C PHE A 634 -29.33 25.31 5.51
N LEU A 635 -29.12 25.32 6.83
CA LEU A 635 -29.03 26.56 7.62
C LEU A 635 -27.59 27.06 7.77
N THR A 636 -26.61 26.30 7.26
CA THR A 636 -25.21 26.67 7.29
C THR A 636 -24.82 27.32 5.96
N ASN A 637 -24.58 28.63 5.99
CA ASN A 637 -24.20 29.41 4.80
C ASN A 637 -22.95 28.82 4.11
N GLY A 638 -23.02 28.62 2.79
CA GLY A 638 -21.99 28.07 1.93
C GLY A 638 -22.11 26.56 1.65
N ASN A 639 -22.80 25.79 2.51
CA ASN A 639 -22.84 24.33 2.40
C ASN A 639 -23.54 23.88 1.10
N ARG A 640 -24.71 24.44 0.80
CA ARG A 640 -25.48 24.10 -0.41
C ARG A 640 -24.74 24.52 -1.69
N GLU A 641 -24.04 25.65 -1.65
CA GLU A 641 -23.26 26.16 -2.78
C GLU A 641 -22.06 25.26 -3.07
N VAL A 642 -21.38 24.79 -2.02
CA VAL A 642 -20.28 23.83 -2.15
C VAL A 642 -20.80 22.47 -2.65
N ALA A 643 -21.96 21.98 -2.20
CA ALA A 643 -22.52 20.75 -2.76
C ALA A 643 -22.77 20.84 -4.27
N ALA A 644 -23.38 21.94 -4.72
CA ALA A 644 -23.60 22.20 -6.15
C ALA A 644 -22.27 22.34 -6.93
N GLN A 645 -21.24 22.96 -6.33
CA GLN A 645 -19.91 23.08 -6.94
C GLN A 645 -19.27 21.72 -7.25
N TYR A 646 -19.48 20.72 -6.38
CA TYR A 646 -18.95 19.36 -6.57
C TYR A 646 -19.95 18.41 -7.23
N GLY A 647 -21.14 18.89 -7.61
CA GLY A 647 -22.19 18.06 -8.20
C GLY A 647 -22.70 16.95 -7.26
N ILE A 648 -22.64 17.15 -5.94
CA ILE A 648 -23.08 16.14 -4.98
C ILE A 648 -24.58 16.28 -4.74
N TYR A 649 -25.30 15.16 -4.92
CA TYR A 649 -26.70 15.05 -4.56
C TYR A 649 -26.85 15.05 -3.03
N ILE A 650 -27.55 16.05 -2.51
CA ILE A 650 -27.87 16.10 -1.08
C ILE A 650 -29.19 15.35 -0.85
N GLY A 651 -29.11 14.26 -0.09
CA GLY A 651 -30.28 13.58 0.44
C GLY A 651 -30.38 13.77 1.96
N SER A 652 -31.30 13.05 2.58
CA SER A 652 -31.54 13.12 4.02
C SER A 652 -32.07 11.79 4.54
N SER A 653 -31.94 11.57 5.86
CA SER A 653 -32.37 10.30 6.47
C SER A 653 -33.89 10.11 6.45
N HIS A 654 -34.34 8.93 6.89
CA HIS A 654 -35.75 8.50 6.94
C HIS A 654 -36.71 9.39 7.75
N CYS A 655 -36.22 10.32 8.57
CA CYS A 655 -37.03 11.23 9.37
C CYS A 655 -36.90 12.71 8.95
N GLU A 656 -36.27 12.96 7.80
CA GLU A 656 -35.95 14.32 7.33
C GLU A 656 -36.56 14.61 5.96
N PRO A 657 -37.90 14.52 5.81
CA PRO A 657 -38.54 14.63 4.52
C PRO A 657 -38.34 16.02 3.88
N MET A 658 -38.42 16.07 2.56
CA MET A 658 -38.39 17.31 1.77
C MET A 658 -37.12 18.15 1.97
N ALA A 659 -35.98 17.49 2.17
CA ALA A 659 -34.69 18.11 2.47
C ALA A 659 -34.71 18.97 3.76
N CYS A 660 -35.60 18.66 4.70
CA CYS A 660 -35.71 19.33 5.98
C CYS A 660 -35.21 18.43 7.12
N ASN A 661 -34.17 18.87 7.83
CA ASN A 661 -33.76 18.23 9.07
C ASN A 661 -34.75 18.61 10.18
N ALA A 662 -35.80 17.82 10.39
CA ALA A 662 -36.82 18.11 11.40
C ALA A 662 -36.20 18.24 12.80
N ASN A 663 -35.21 17.40 13.13
CA ASN A 663 -34.53 17.36 14.42
C ASN A 663 -33.89 18.71 14.80
N GLY A 664 -33.13 19.31 13.89
CA GLY A 664 -32.47 20.60 14.12
C GLY A 664 -33.27 21.84 13.70
N GLU A 665 -34.18 21.71 12.72
CA GLU A 665 -34.83 22.87 12.10
C GLU A 665 -36.25 23.14 12.63
N TRP A 666 -36.99 22.11 13.06
CA TRP A 666 -38.39 22.32 13.44
C TRP A 666 -38.54 23.29 14.61
N ARG A 667 -37.67 23.20 15.62
CA ARG A 667 -37.68 24.09 16.80
C ARG A 667 -37.48 25.58 16.45
N SER A 668 -36.84 25.88 15.32
CA SER A 668 -36.51 27.26 14.92
C SER A 668 -37.34 27.79 13.74
N ARG A 669 -37.80 26.92 12.84
CA ARG A 669 -38.54 27.28 11.62
C ARG A 669 -39.98 26.79 11.61
N GLY A 670 -40.32 25.81 12.43
CA GLY A 670 -41.66 25.25 12.57
C GLY A 670 -42.52 26.04 13.56
N SER A 671 -43.79 25.64 13.67
CA SER A 671 -44.73 26.19 14.65
C SER A 671 -45.64 25.08 15.14
N GLY A 672 -45.79 24.93 16.45
CA GLY A 672 -46.56 23.84 17.08
C GLY A 672 -45.86 22.48 17.06
N GLU A 673 -46.61 21.42 17.33
CA GLU A 673 -46.12 20.04 17.30
C GLU A 673 -45.82 19.58 15.86
N TYR A 674 -44.77 18.77 15.67
CA TYR A 674 -44.50 18.14 14.38
C TYR A 674 -45.46 16.95 14.18
N ASP A 675 -46.69 17.27 13.80
CA ASP A 675 -47.85 16.36 13.69
C ASP A 675 -48.67 16.74 12.45
N TYR A 676 -48.80 15.83 11.48
CA TYR A 676 -49.54 16.10 10.24
C TYR A 676 -51.05 15.83 10.32
N VAL A 677 -51.53 15.24 11.42
CA VAL A 677 -52.96 15.04 11.66
C VAL A 677 -53.57 16.33 12.21
N HIS A 678 -52.88 16.95 13.17
CA HIS A 678 -53.42 18.09 13.92
C HIS A 678 -52.77 19.44 13.58
N ASN A 679 -51.64 19.45 12.86
CA ASN A 679 -50.86 20.66 12.57
C ASN A 679 -50.29 20.68 11.14
N ASP A 680 -51.04 20.09 10.20
CA ASP A 680 -50.68 19.91 8.78
C ASP A 680 -50.20 21.19 8.09
N SER A 681 -50.88 22.31 8.28
CA SER A 681 -50.62 23.57 7.56
C SER A 681 -49.23 24.14 7.88
N ASN A 682 -48.80 24.03 9.14
CA ASN A 682 -47.47 24.49 9.56
C ASN A 682 -46.37 23.54 9.10
N VAL A 683 -46.62 22.22 9.14
CA VAL A 683 -45.68 21.21 8.62
C VAL A 683 -45.52 21.36 7.11
N TYR A 684 -46.62 21.54 6.37
CA TYR A 684 -46.61 21.79 4.93
C TYR A 684 -45.79 23.03 4.59
N ARG A 685 -46.03 24.15 5.28
CA ARG A 685 -45.28 25.41 5.04
C ARG A 685 -43.79 25.27 5.36
N PHE A 686 -43.44 24.50 6.39
CA PHE A 686 -42.05 24.21 6.74
C PHE A 686 -41.31 23.47 5.60
N TRP A 687 -41.94 22.45 5.00
CA TRP A 687 -41.42 21.77 3.81
C TRP A 687 -41.39 22.68 2.59
N GLU A 688 -42.49 23.39 2.31
CA GLU A 688 -42.64 24.28 1.16
C GLU A 688 -41.50 25.30 1.09
N ASN A 689 -41.20 25.96 2.22
CA ASN A 689 -40.15 26.97 2.29
C ASN A 689 -38.79 26.38 1.86
N ARG A 690 -38.45 25.18 2.35
CA ARG A 690 -37.18 24.53 1.96
C ARG A 690 -37.17 24.13 0.50
N VAL A 691 -38.25 23.52 -0.01
CA VAL A 691 -38.33 23.08 -1.41
C VAL A 691 -38.12 24.26 -2.36
N LYS A 692 -38.71 25.43 -2.06
CA LYS A 692 -38.47 26.67 -2.82
C LYS A 692 -36.99 27.07 -2.81
N ASP A 693 -36.31 26.94 -1.66
CA ASP A 693 -34.90 27.34 -1.51
C ASP A 693 -33.91 26.42 -2.26
N VAL A 694 -34.28 25.16 -2.52
CA VAL A 694 -33.38 24.14 -3.11
C VAL A 694 -33.86 23.56 -4.44
N ALA A 695 -34.93 24.10 -5.03
CA ALA A 695 -35.57 23.56 -6.23
C ALA A 695 -34.66 23.38 -7.45
N HIS A 696 -33.58 24.18 -7.55
CA HIS A 696 -32.63 24.15 -8.67
C HIS A 696 -31.28 23.52 -8.29
N GLN A 697 -31.26 22.65 -7.29
CA GLN A 697 -30.08 21.92 -6.83
C GLN A 697 -30.25 20.41 -7.02
N PRO A 698 -29.15 19.64 -7.11
CA PRO A 698 -29.19 18.19 -7.10
C PRO A 698 -29.62 17.70 -5.71
N ILE A 699 -30.91 17.47 -5.52
CA ILE A 699 -31.51 16.99 -4.26
C ILE A 699 -32.15 15.63 -4.49
N LEU A 700 -31.96 14.71 -3.55
CA LEU A 700 -32.73 13.47 -3.44
C LEU A 700 -33.79 13.65 -2.37
N TYR A 701 -35.04 13.80 -2.77
CA TYR A 701 -36.10 14.12 -1.83
C TYR A 701 -36.58 12.86 -1.10
N THR A 702 -36.26 12.78 0.19
CA THR A 702 -36.94 11.85 1.09
C THR A 702 -38.40 12.26 1.22
N ILE A 703 -39.32 11.33 0.99
CA ILE A 703 -40.76 11.52 1.14
C ILE A 703 -41.30 10.61 2.25
N GLY A 704 -42.50 10.92 2.74
CA GLY A 704 -43.09 10.30 3.92
C GLY A 704 -42.88 11.14 5.18
N MET A 705 -43.16 10.56 6.34
CA MET A 705 -43.01 11.26 7.62
C MET A 705 -42.82 10.27 8.78
N ARG A 706 -41.96 10.65 9.73
CA ARG A 706 -41.78 10.03 11.04
C ARG A 706 -41.85 11.12 12.12
N GLY A 707 -41.49 10.81 13.37
CA GLY A 707 -41.31 11.81 14.41
C GLY A 707 -40.17 12.79 14.10
N VAL A 708 -39.91 13.73 15.02
CA VAL A 708 -38.83 14.75 14.88
C VAL A 708 -37.45 14.12 14.64
N HIS A 709 -37.21 12.95 15.23
CA HIS A 709 -36.02 12.13 15.01
C HIS A 709 -36.44 10.66 14.83
N ASP A 710 -36.01 9.76 15.71
CA ASP A 710 -36.12 8.31 15.52
C ASP A 710 -37.40 7.66 16.06
N GLY A 711 -38.33 8.46 16.56
CA GLY A 711 -39.65 8.01 17.02
C GLY A 711 -40.67 7.88 15.88
N ALA A 712 -41.77 7.16 16.17
CA ALA A 712 -42.93 7.10 15.28
C ALA A 712 -43.56 8.49 15.08
N MET A 713 -44.34 8.65 14.01
CA MET A 713 -45.05 9.90 13.74
C MET A 713 -46.07 10.22 14.86
N ASN A 714 -46.22 11.51 15.17
CA ASN A 714 -47.26 11.98 16.08
C ASN A 714 -48.64 11.94 15.40
N GLY A 715 -49.70 11.89 16.21
CA GLY A 715 -51.09 11.96 15.74
C GLY A 715 -51.71 10.65 15.26
N ALA A 716 -50.92 9.60 15.00
CA ALA A 716 -51.40 8.28 14.56
C ALA A 716 -50.78 7.14 15.38
N LYS A 717 -51.60 6.23 15.91
CA LYS A 717 -51.15 5.16 16.82
C LYS A 717 -51.21 3.77 16.19
N THR A 718 -52.20 3.51 15.35
CA THR A 718 -52.39 2.21 14.69
C THR A 718 -51.74 2.19 13.30
N LEU A 719 -51.45 0.99 12.78
CA LEU A 719 -50.90 0.84 11.42
C LEU A 719 -51.82 1.44 10.35
N ASP A 720 -53.13 1.30 10.52
CA ASP A 720 -54.12 1.85 9.58
C ASP A 720 -54.15 3.39 9.59
N GLU A 721 -54.10 4.01 10.78
CA GLU A 721 -54.01 5.47 10.90
C GLU A 721 -52.70 5.98 10.28
N GLN A 722 -51.57 5.33 10.59
CA GLN A 722 -50.26 5.73 10.04
C GLN A 722 -50.23 5.60 8.52
N ARG A 723 -50.83 4.54 7.95
CA ARG A 723 -50.95 4.36 6.51
C ARG A 723 -51.75 5.51 5.87
N GLN A 724 -52.92 5.84 6.41
CA GLN A 724 -53.76 6.93 5.89
C GLN A 724 -53.04 8.29 5.94
N VAL A 725 -52.29 8.56 7.02
CA VAL A 725 -51.48 9.77 7.14
C VAL A 725 -50.39 9.80 6.07
N LEU A 726 -49.66 8.71 5.87
CA LEU A 726 -48.59 8.64 4.86
C LEU A 726 -49.11 8.82 3.44
N GLU A 727 -50.26 8.25 3.09
CA GLU A 727 -50.88 8.44 1.77
C GLU A 727 -51.20 9.91 1.49
N ARG A 728 -51.73 10.62 2.51
CA ARG A 728 -51.96 12.06 2.42
C ARG A 728 -50.66 12.85 2.31
N VAL A 729 -49.67 12.53 3.15
CA VAL A 729 -48.35 13.17 3.14
C VAL A 729 -47.67 13.02 1.77
N PHE A 730 -47.68 11.82 1.16
CA PHE A 730 -47.10 11.61 -0.17
C PHE A 730 -47.75 12.49 -1.22
N LYS A 731 -49.07 12.62 -1.20
CA LYS A 731 -49.81 13.45 -2.16
C LYS A 731 -49.37 14.92 -2.05
N ASP A 732 -49.36 15.45 -0.83
CA ASP A 732 -49.06 16.86 -0.57
C ASP A 732 -47.59 17.19 -0.85
N GLN A 733 -46.66 16.33 -0.44
CA GLN A 733 -45.24 16.47 -0.74
C GLN A 733 -44.96 16.43 -2.25
N ARG A 734 -45.59 15.51 -2.99
CA ARG A 734 -45.43 15.42 -4.44
C ARG A 734 -46.04 16.63 -5.16
N GLN A 735 -47.11 17.22 -4.63
CA GLN A 735 -47.65 18.47 -5.15
C GLN A 735 -46.65 19.62 -5.01
N LEU A 736 -45.96 19.74 -3.86
CA LEU A 736 -44.89 20.71 -3.66
C LEU A 736 -43.75 20.54 -4.68
N LEU A 737 -43.31 19.30 -4.89
CA LEU A 737 -42.27 18.98 -5.88
C LEU A 737 -42.71 19.33 -7.30
N ALA A 738 -43.95 18.99 -7.66
CA ALA A 738 -44.52 19.31 -8.97
C ALA A 738 -44.59 20.83 -9.22
N GLN A 739 -44.92 21.59 -8.18
CA GLN A 739 -45.11 23.03 -8.28
C GLN A 739 -43.78 23.80 -8.40
N TYR A 740 -42.75 23.41 -7.64
CA TYR A 740 -41.54 24.22 -7.48
C TYR A 740 -40.31 23.65 -8.17
N VAL A 741 -40.23 22.33 -8.39
CA VAL A 741 -39.02 21.67 -8.90
C VAL A 741 -39.21 21.27 -10.36
N ASN A 742 -40.22 20.45 -10.66
CA ASN A 742 -40.54 20.01 -12.02
C ASN A 742 -41.99 19.55 -12.11
N SER A 743 -42.76 20.08 -13.07
CA SER A 743 -44.18 19.73 -13.25
C SER A 743 -44.43 18.25 -13.49
N ASP A 744 -43.45 17.54 -14.06
CA ASP A 744 -43.43 16.08 -14.11
C ASP A 744 -42.65 15.54 -12.90
N VAL A 745 -43.38 15.24 -11.83
CA VAL A 745 -42.82 14.75 -10.56
C VAL A 745 -42.03 13.44 -10.73
N THR A 746 -42.29 12.66 -11.78
CA THR A 746 -41.58 11.38 -12.03
C THR A 746 -40.14 11.57 -12.50
N LYS A 747 -39.77 12.80 -12.91
CA LYS A 747 -38.38 13.18 -13.23
C LYS A 747 -37.60 13.65 -12.02
N ILE A 748 -38.25 13.83 -10.87
CA ILE A 748 -37.63 14.27 -9.63
C ILE A 748 -37.25 13.04 -8.83
N PRO A 749 -35.96 12.85 -8.49
CA PRO A 749 -35.55 11.69 -7.73
C PRO A 749 -36.10 11.77 -6.30
N GLN A 750 -36.89 10.77 -5.94
CA GLN A 750 -37.56 10.64 -4.66
C GLN A 750 -37.22 9.29 -4.03
N VAL A 751 -37.13 9.27 -2.70
CA VAL A 751 -36.86 8.06 -1.93
C VAL A 751 -37.83 7.95 -0.77
N PHE A 752 -38.38 6.75 -0.57
CA PHE A 752 -39.12 6.39 0.63
C PHE A 752 -38.35 5.32 1.39
N ILE A 753 -38.12 5.56 2.68
CA ILE A 753 -37.24 4.75 3.52
C ILE A 753 -38.09 4.12 4.64
N PRO A 754 -38.67 2.91 4.43
CA PRO A 754 -39.48 2.22 5.43
C PRO A 754 -38.62 1.65 6.57
N TYR A 755 -38.04 2.53 7.38
CA TYR A 755 -37.16 2.19 8.49
C TYR A 755 -37.95 1.92 9.78
N LYS A 756 -37.49 0.93 10.57
CA LYS A 756 -38.11 0.49 11.83
C LYS A 756 -39.60 0.19 11.68
N GLU A 757 -40.46 0.92 12.39
CA GLU A 757 -41.91 0.72 12.43
C GLU A 757 -42.57 0.95 11.06
N VAL A 758 -41.97 1.80 10.22
CA VAL A 758 -42.53 2.14 8.91
C VAL A 758 -42.51 0.95 7.95
N LEU A 759 -41.63 -0.05 8.17
CA LEU A 759 -41.66 -1.30 7.41
C LEU A 759 -42.96 -2.08 7.62
N ASP A 760 -43.49 -2.07 8.85
CA ASP A 760 -44.75 -2.75 9.15
C ASP A 760 -45.94 -1.99 8.54
N VAL A 761 -45.87 -0.65 8.49
CA VAL A 761 -46.85 0.19 7.76
C VAL A 761 -46.79 -0.06 6.25
N TYR A 762 -45.60 -0.26 5.70
CA TYR A 762 -45.46 -0.65 4.29
C TYR A 762 -46.12 -2.01 4.01
N ARG A 763 -45.81 -3.01 4.84
CA ARG A 763 -46.33 -4.38 4.74
C ARG A 763 -47.85 -4.48 4.95
N SER A 764 -48.49 -3.49 5.60
CA SER A 764 -49.95 -3.42 5.73
C SER A 764 -50.66 -2.96 4.45
N GLY A 765 -49.91 -2.72 3.36
CA GLY A 765 -50.43 -2.38 2.04
C GLY A 765 -50.41 -0.88 1.73
N LEU A 766 -49.45 -0.13 2.28
CA LEU A 766 -49.23 1.28 1.94
C LEU A 766 -48.88 1.42 0.45
N HIS A 767 -49.65 2.22 -0.28
CA HIS A 767 -49.39 2.46 -1.70
C HIS A 767 -48.33 3.55 -1.90
N VAL A 768 -47.13 3.14 -2.35
CA VAL A 768 -46.04 4.06 -2.72
C VAL A 768 -45.99 4.25 -4.25
N PRO A 769 -46.01 5.49 -4.78
CA PRO A 769 -45.97 5.75 -6.22
C PRO A 769 -44.79 5.07 -6.91
N ASP A 770 -45.01 4.50 -8.11
CA ASP A 770 -44.08 3.57 -8.77
C ASP A 770 -42.69 4.16 -9.11
N ASP A 771 -42.61 5.47 -9.35
CA ASP A 771 -41.37 6.19 -9.63
C ASP A 771 -40.47 6.43 -8.40
N VAL A 772 -41.00 6.23 -7.19
CA VAL A 772 -40.27 6.45 -5.93
C VAL A 772 -39.40 5.23 -5.62
N CYS A 773 -38.11 5.48 -5.37
CA CYS A 773 -37.16 4.46 -4.91
C CYS A 773 -37.57 3.96 -3.52
N LEU A 774 -37.69 2.64 -3.37
CA LEU A 774 -37.85 2.01 -2.05
C LEU A 774 -36.47 1.72 -1.48
N MET A 775 -36.12 2.39 -0.38
CA MET A 775 -34.82 2.22 0.25
C MET A 775 -34.94 1.34 1.48
N TRP A 776 -34.52 0.10 1.33
CA TRP A 776 -34.49 -0.88 2.41
C TRP A 776 -33.41 -0.53 3.43
N CYS A 777 -33.44 -1.20 4.57
CA CYS A 777 -32.46 -0.98 5.63
C CYS A 777 -31.90 -2.31 6.09
N ASP A 778 -30.65 -2.29 6.54
CA ASP A 778 -30.17 -3.31 7.45
C ASP A 778 -30.82 -3.17 8.83
N ASP A 779 -30.43 -4.06 9.74
CA ASP A 779 -30.84 -4.03 11.13
C ASP A 779 -29.90 -3.19 12.00
N ASN A 780 -29.15 -2.27 11.38
CA ASN A 780 -28.10 -1.44 11.95
C ASN A 780 -26.84 -2.19 12.41
N TYR A 781 -26.77 -3.51 12.22
CA TYR A 781 -25.55 -4.32 12.47
C TYR A 781 -25.08 -5.02 11.19
N GLY A 782 -25.56 -4.56 10.03
CA GLY A 782 -25.16 -5.07 8.73
C GLY A 782 -26.02 -6.21 8.18
N TYR A 783 -27.09 -6.64 8.84
CA TYR A 783 -27.97 -7.68 8.29
C TYR A 783 -29.20 -7.08 7.62
N ILE A 784 -29.30 -7.20 6.30
CA ILE A 784 -30.38 -6.59 5.50
C ILE A 784 -31.74 -7.19 5.89
N ARG A 785 -32.70 -6.36 6.33
CA ARG A 785 -33.99 -6.82 6.89
C ARG A 785 -35.02 -7.25 5.84
N HIS A 786 -34.97 -6.67 4.65
CA HIS A 786 -35.93 -6.93 3.58
C HIS A 786 -35.21 -6.92 2.24
N MET A 787 -35.40 -7.98 1.48
CA MET A 787 -34.99 -8.06 0.08
C MET A 787 -36.21 -7.81 -0.81
N PRO A 788 -36.06 -7.06 -1.91
CA PRO A 788 -37.17 -6.79 -2.80
C PRO A 788 -37.85 -8.07 -3.30
N THR A 789 -39.18 -8.11 -3.21
CA THR A 789 -40.03 -9.10 -3.89
C THR A 789 -39.94 -8.95 -5.41
N VAL A 790 -40.48 -9.91 -6.17
CA VAL A 790 -40.47 -9.81 -7.64
C VAL A 790 -41.23 -8.57 -8.12
N GLU A 791 -42.34 -8.25 -7.46
CA GLU A 791 -43.15 -7.06 -7.71
C GLU A 791 -42.35 -5.79 -7.39
N GLU A 792 -41.70 -5.72 -6.23
CA GLU A 792 -40.88 -4.57 -5.83
C GLU A 792 -39.68 -4.35 -6.74
N ARG A 793 -39.07 -5.41 -7.29
CA ARG A 793 -37.97 -5.30 -8.27
C ARG A 793 -38.40 -4.68 -9.59
N SER A 794 -39.68 -4.86 -9.96
CA SER A 794 -40.21 -4.37 -11.24
C SER A 794 -40.57 -2.88 -11.24
N ARG A 795 -40.59 -2.25 -10.06
CA ARG A 795 -40.94 -0.83 -9.89
C ARG A 795 -39.95 0.08 -10.61
N LYS A 796 -40.45 1.12 -11.29
CA LYS A 796 -39.61 2.06 -12.06
C LYS A 796 -38.62 2.84 -11.19
N GLY A 797 -39.00 3.17 -9.96
CA GLY A 797 -38.13 3.85 -9.00
C GLY A 797 -36.94 3.00 -8.54
N GLY A 798 -37.00 1.68 -8.74
CA GLY A 798 -35.99 0.74 -8.28
C GLY A 798 -35.91 0.63 -6.75
N ASN A 799 -34.85 -0.02 -6.29
CA ASN A 799 -34.63 -0.33 -4.88
C ASN A 799 -33.24 0.14 -4.41
N GLY A 800 -33.18 0.69 -3.20
CA GLY A 800 -31.97 1.13 -2.53
C GLY A 800 -31.75 0.45 -1.17
N ILE A 801 -30.60 0.73 -0.55
CA ILE A 801 -30.23 0.22 0.77
C ILE A 801 -29.53 1.31 1.59
N TYR A 802 -29.99 1.44 2.83
CA TYR A 802 -29.32 2.14 3.91
C TYR A 802 -28.62 1.11 4.79
N TYR A 803 -27.29 1.18 4.89
CA TYR A 803 -26.45 0.17 5.53
C TYR A 803 -25.56 0.81 6.60
N HIS A 804 -25.18 0.08 7.65
CA HIS A 804 -24.42 0.63 8.78
C HIS A 804 -23.03 0.01 8.95
N VAL A 805 -22.03 0.88 9.16
CA VAL A 805 -20.73 0.51 9.75
C VAL A 805 -20.42 1.27 11.03
N SER A 806 -21.36 2.12 11.47
CA SER A 806 -21.41 2.81 12.76
C SER A 806 -22.88 2.87 13.21
N TYR A 807 -23.16 2.74 14.50
CA TYR A 807 -24.52 2.86 15.02
C TYR A 807 -24.57 3.22 16.50
N TRP A 808 -25.42 4.19 16.83
CA TRP A 808 -25.97 4.41 18.17
C TRP A 808 -27.29 3.65 18.31
N GLY A 809 -27.32 2.65 19.22
CA GLY A 809 -28.58 2.10 19.68
C GLY A 809 -28.49 0.67 20.21
N ARG A 810 -29.66 0.05 20.38
CA ARG A 810 -29.75 -1.30 20.94
C ARG A 810 -29.28 -2.39 19.97
N PRO A 811 -28.75 -3.52 20.49
CA PRO A 811 -28.47 -3.77 21.90
C PRO A 811 -27.30 -2.98 22.48
N HIS A 812 -26.37 -2.50 21.66
CA HIS A 812 -25.27 -1.66 22.12
C HIS A 812 -24.64 -0.87 20.96
N ASP A 813 -24.19 0.34 21.26
CA ASP A 813 -23.50 1.22 20.33
C ASP A 813 -22.18 0.62 19.83
N TYR A 814 -21.80 0.90 18.58
CA TYR A 814 -20.45 0.67 18.07
C TYR A 814 -19.99 1.89 17.26
N LEU A 815 -19.39 2.85 17.97
CA LEU A 815 -19.11 4.20 17.49
C LEU A 815 -17.62 4.54 17.49
N TRP A 816 -16.77 3.70 18.09
CA TRP A 816 -15.40 4.09 18.38
C TRP A 816 -14.42 3.68 17.28
N LEU A 817 -14.48 2.42 16.82
CA LEU A 817 -13.49 1.87 15.89
C LEU A 817 -14.15 1.31 14.61
N GLY A 818 -13.46 1.43 13.47
CA GLY A 818 -13.85 0.86 12.18
C GLY A 818 -13.62 -0.65 12.13
N THR A 819 -14.39 -1.39 12.91
CA THR A 819 -14.25 -2.84 13.14
C THR A 819 -15.27 -3.68 12.37
N PHE A 820 -16.10 -3.06 11.54
CA PHE A 820 -17.10 -3.79 10.77
C PHE A 820 -16.41 -4.77 9.80
N SER A 821 -16.92 -6.01 9.74
CA SER A 821 -16.32 -7.08 8.95
C SER A 821 -16.46 -6.82 7.45
N PRO A 822 -15.35 -6.69 6.71
CA PRO A 822 -15.37 -6.55 5.25
C PRO A 822 -16.07 -7.72 4.56
N ALA A 823 -15.92 -8.94 5.10
CA ALA A 823 -16.54 -10.14 4.55
C ALA A 823 -18.07 -10.15 4.72
N LEU A 824 -18.59 -9.62 5.83
CA LEU A 824 -20.04 -9.48 6.03
C LEU A 824 -20.61 -8.45 5.05
N MET A 825 -19.94 -7.29 4.90
CA MET A 825 -20.34 -6.27 3.93
C MET A 825 -20.36 -6.86 2.52
N PHE A 826 -19.29 -7.53 2.12
CA PHE A 826 -19.19 -8.15 0.80
C PHE A 826 -20.36 -9.10 0.53
N GLN A 827 -20.65 -9.98 1.48
CA GLN A 827 -21.71 -10.97 1.34
C GLN A 827 -23.10 -10.31 1.27
N GLN A 828 -23.42 -9.40 2.18
CA GLN A 828 -24.73 -8.75 2.25
C GLN A 828 -24.97 -7.85 1.04
N MET A 829 -23.98 -7.04 0.65
CA MET A 829 -24.12 -6.12 -0.47
C MET A 829 -24.09 -6.83 -1.83
N SER A 830 -23.35 -7.94 -1.96
CA SER A 830 -23.47 -8.82 -3.13
C SER A 830 -24.88 -9.40 -3.26
N SER A 831 -25.44 -9.86 -2.14
CA SER A 831 -26.82 -10.37 -2.09
C SER A 831 -27.84 -9.28 -2.40
N ALA A 832 -27.66 -8.06 -1.90
CA ALA A 832 -28.51 -6.91 -2.20
C ALA A 832 -28.56 -6.64 -3.71
N TYR A 833 -27.40 -6.58 -4.36
CA TYR A 833 -27.29 -6.34 -5.79
C TYR A 833 -27.94 -7.44 -6.63
N GLU A 834 -27.69 -8.71 -6.28
CA GLU A 834 -28.30 -9.89 -6.93
C GLU A 834 -29.83 -9.88 -6.82
N ASN A 835 -30.36 -9.30 -5.75
CA ASN A 835 -31.80 -9.22 -5.49
C ASN A 835 -32.43 -7.89 -5.93
N GLY A 836 -31.76 -7.13 -6.80
CA GLY A 836 -32.32 -5.96 -7.47
C GLY A 836 -32.22 -4.64 -6.69
N ILE A 837 -31.44 -4.59 -5.61
CA ILE A 837 -31.11 -3.34 -4.91
C ILE A 837 -29.94 -2.66 -5.63
N GLN A 838 -30.25 -1.91 -6.69
CA GLN A 838 -29.25 -1.35 -7.62
C GLN A 838 -29.41 0.16 -7.85
N LYS A 839 -30.43 0.80 -7.25
CA LYS A 839 -30.72 2.22 -7.49
C LYS A 839 -29.88 3.14 -6.62
N MET A 840 -29.84 2.88 -5.30
CA MET A 840 -29.28 3.81 -4.33
C MET A 840 -28.64 3.08 -3.14
N TRP A 841 -27.36 3.32 -2.86
CA TRP A 841 -26.63 2.73 -1.74
C TRP A 841 -26.05 3.83 -0.84
N ILE A 842 -26.47 3.89 0.42
CA ILE A 842 -25.97 4.87 1.39
C ILE A 842 -25.46 4.16 2.64
N LEU A 843 -24.25 4.52 3.05
CA LEU A 843 -23.58 3.96 4.20
C LEU A 843 -23.60 4.94 5.39
N ASN A 844 -24.12 4.54 6.54
CA ASN A 844 -23.87 5.23 7.80
C ASN A 844 -22.41 5.00 8.21
N VAL A 845 -21.61 6.07 8.23
CA VAL A 845 -20.17 6.01 8.47
C VAL A 845 -19.75 6.60 9.81
N GLY A 846 -20.70 6.97 10.67
CA GLY A 846 -20.40 7.67 11.91
C GLY A 846 -19.66 8.99 11.60
N ASP A 847 -18.50 9.14 12.23
CA ASP A 847 -17.58 10.26 12.04
C ASP A 847 -16.70 10.19 10.77
N LEU A 848 -16.97 9.25 9.84
CA LEU A 848 -16.14 8.90 8.67
C LEU A 848 -14.81 8.21 9.05
N LYS A 849 -14.03 8.80 9.96
CA LYS A 849 -12.85 8.15 10.55
C LYS A 849 -13.28 7.44 11.84
N PRO A 850 -12.80 6.22 12.14
CA PRO A 850 -11.76 5.46 11.43
C PRO A 850 -12.33 4.31 10.59
N ALA A 851 -13.32 4.57 9.72
CA ALA A 851 -13.98 3.55 8.87
C ALA A 851 -13.50 3.60 7.40
N GLU A 852 -12.29 4.12 7.15
CA GLU A 852 -11.80 4.43 5.80
C GLU A 852 -11.87 3.23 4.86
N TYR A 853 -11.39 2.06 5.30
CA TYR A 853 -11.38 0.85 4.47
C TYR A 853 -12.78 0.37 4.11
N GLN A 854 -13.71 0.35 5.09
CA GLN A 854 -15.08 -0.09 4.85
C GLN A 854 -15.83 0.86 3.91
N ILE A 855 -15.57 2.16 4.01
CA ILE A 855 -16.15 3.16 3.11
C ILE A 855 -15.68 2.93 1.67
N GLU A 856 -14.38 2.74 1.46
CA GLU A 856 -13.85 2.48 0.12
C GLU A 856 -14.37 1.17 -0.44
N MET A 857 -14.39 0.10 0.36
CA MET A 857 -14.94 -1.19 -0.07
C MET A 857 -16.42 -1.08 -0.50
N PHE A 858 -17.24 -0.39 0.29
CA PHE A 858 -18.66 -0.18 -0.03
C PHE A 858 -18.83 0.58 -1.35
N LEU A 859 -18.08 1.65 -1.55
CA LEU A 859 -18.19 2.50 -2.73
C LEU A 859 -17.55 1.87 -3.98
N ASP A 860 -16.49 1.08 -3.83
CA ASP A 860 -15.92 0.29 -4.91
C ASP A 860 -16.89 -0.81 -5.37
N MET A 861 -17.60 -1.46 -4.44
CA MET A 861 -18.68 -2.39 -4.77
C MET A 861 -19.85 -1.70 -5.49
N ALA A 862 -20.24 -0.50 -5.04
CA ALA A 862 -21.28 0.29 -5.69
C ALA A 862 -20.87 0.76 -7.10
N TRP A 863 -19.57 1.00 -7.32
CA TRP A 863 -19.03 1.36 -8.62
C TRP A 863 -18.92 0.16 -9.55
N ASN A 864 -18.23 -0.91 -9.14
CA ASN A 864 -17.99 -2.08 -9.99
C ASN A 864 -17.97 -3.38 -9.17
N LEU A 865 -19.17 -3.89 -8.84
CA LEU A 865 -19.32 -5.09 -8.03
C LEU A 865 -18.66 -6.33 -8.68
N ASP A 866 -18.73 -6.45 -10.00
CA ASP A 866 -18.13 -7.58 -10.72
C ASP A 866 -16.61 -7.59 -10.62
N HIS A 867 -15.97 -6.42 -10.60
CA HIS A 867 -14.53 -6.32 -10.35
C HIS A 867 -14.18 -6.76 -8.93
N VAL A 868 -14.87 -6.22 -7.91
CA VAL A 868 -14.62 -6.59 -6.51
C VAL A 868 -14.88 -8.09 -6.26
N ARG A 869 -15.92 -8.67 -6.89
CA ARG A 869 -16.18 -10.13 -6.82
C ARG A 869 -15.07 -10.99 -7.38
N LYS A 870 -14.46 -10.57 -8.51
CA LYS A 870 -13.32 -11.29 -9.10
C LYS A 870 -12.06 -11.17 -8.25
N GLN A 871 -11.88 -10.02 -7.62
CA GLN A 871 -10.74 -9.72 -6.76
C GLN A 871 -10.83 -10.46 -5.41
N GLY A 872 -12.05 -10.60 -4.86
CA GLY A 872 -12.29 -11.16 -3.54
C GLY A 872 -11.98 -10.18 -2.40
N VAL A 873 -12.44 -10.52 -1.19
CA VAL A 873 -12.31 -9.67 0.00
C VAL A 873 -10.85 -9.50 0.39
N LYS A 874 -10.07 -10.59 0.38
CA LYS A 874 -8.64 -10.56 0.67
C LYS A 874 -7.87 -9.75 -0.37
N GLY A 875 -8.20 -9.91 -1.65
CA GLY A 875 -7.56 -9.19 -2.75
C GLY A 875 -7.75 -7.68 -2.59
N HIS A 876 -9.00 -7.26 -2.37
CA HIS A 876 -9.35 -5.85 -2.18
C HIS A 876 -8.62 -5.22 -0.98
N LEU A 877 -8.61 -5.88 0.18
CA LEU A 877 -7.87 -5.41 1.35
C LEU A 877 -6.36 -5.34 1.10
N THR A 878 -5.81 -6.33 0.40
CA THR A 878 -4.37 -6.37 0.10
C THR A 878 -3.99 -5.21 -0.81
N ASP A 879 -4.78 -4.92 -1.85
CA ASP A 879 -4.51 -3.82 -2.78
C ASP A 879 -4.65 -2.46 -2.10
N PHE A 880 -5.63 -2.29 -1.20
CA PHE A 880 -5.73 -1.11 -0.33
C PHE A 880 -4.43 -0.91 0.47
N LEU A 881 -3.98 -1.93 1.20
CA LEU A 881 -2.78 -1.85 2.04
C LEU A 881 -1.50 -1.66 1.22
N CYS A 882 -1.39 -2.29 0.04
CA CYS A 882 -0.26 -2.13 -0.87
C CYS A 882 -0.22 -0.72 -1.48
N ARG A 883 -1.38 -0.12 -1.79
CA ARG A 883 -1.44 1.26 -2.25
C ARG A 883 -0.91 2.23 -1.19
N GLU A 884 -1.33 2.07 0.06
CA GLU A 884 -0.95 3.01 1.13
C GLU A 884 0.49 2.81 1.64
N PHE A 885 0.96 1.57 1.74
CA PHE A 885 2.25 1.25 2.40
C PHE A 885 3.29 0.57 1.49
N GLY A 886 2.97 0.38 0.21
CA GLY A 886 3.80 -0.35 -0.76
C GLY A 886 3.64 -1.87 -0.68
N ASP A 887 3.98 -2.56 -1.77
CA ASP A 887 3.71 -3.99 -1.97
C ASP A 887 4.20 -4.90 -0.85
N LYS A 888 5.42 -4.68 -0.36
CA LYS A 888 6.04 -5.54 0.66
C LYS A 888 5.30 -5.45 1.99
N ILE A 889 5.08 -4.22 2.48
CA ILE A 889 4.44 -3.97 3.77
C ILE A 889 2.95 -4.29 3.68
N GLY A 890 2.27 -3.89 2.60
CA GLY A 890 0.85 -4.17 2.42
C GLY A 890 0.51 -5.66 2.47
N LYS A 891 1.35 -6.52 1.85
CA LYS A 891 1.19 -7.98 1.91
C LYS A 891 1.44 -8.55 3.31
N GLU A 892 2.37 -7.99 4.08
CA GLU A 892 2.64 -8.37 5.48
C GLU A 892 1.46 -7.97 6.39
N LEU A 893 0.81 -6.84 6.11
CA LEU A 893 -0.33 -6.32 6.87
C LEU A 893 -1.65 -7.02 6.60
N SER A 894 -1.87 -7.50 5.37
CA SER A 894 -3.13 -8.15 4.97
C SER A 894 -3.62 -9.24 5.94
N PRO A 895 -2.81 -10.26 6.32
CA PRO A 895 -3.25 -11.26 7.30
C PRO A 895 -3.53 -10.69 8.69
N ILE A 896 -2.80 -9.64 9.11
CA ILE A 896 -2.96 -8.99 10.42
C ILE A 896 -4.31 -8.26 10.49
N MET A 897 -4.65 -7.51 9.45
CA MET A 897 -5.92 -6.77 9.40
C MET A 897 -7.12 -7.71 9.27
N ARG A 898 -7.00 -8.78 8.49
CA ARG A 898 -8.05 -9.83 8.42
C ARG A 898 -8.32 -10.43 9.80
N GLU A 899 -7.27 -10.77 10.55
CA GLU A 899 -7.40 -11.29 11.90
C GLU A 899 -8.03 -10.29 12.86
N SER A 900 -7.66 -9.00 12.75
CA SER A 900 -8.29 -7.92 13.52
C SER A 900 -9.81 -7.85 13.27
N TYR A 901 -10.24 -7.89 12.00
CA TYR A 901 -11.65 -7.90 11.65
C TYR A 901 -12.37 -9.17 12.10
N ARG A 902 -11.73 -10.35 11.99
CA ARG A 902 -12.30 -11.63 12.49
C ARG A 902 -12.53 -11.58 14.00
N LEU A 903 -11.54 -11.11 14.77
CA LEU A 903 -11.64 -11.01 16.23
C LEU A 903 -12.71 -10.00 16.67
N ALA A 904 -12.87 -8.91 15.94
CA ALA A 904 -13.92 -7.93 16.20
C ALA A 904 -15.31 -8.41 15.73
N PHE A 905 -15.38 -9.24 14.70
CA PHE A 905 -16.60 -9.93 14.28
C PHE A 905 -17.09 -10.90 15.37
N ILE A 906 -16.19 -11.59 16.08
CA ILE A 906 -16.57 -12.42 17.23
C ILE A 906 -17.24 -11.58 18.33
N ARG A 907 -16.60 -10.45 18.68
CA ARG A 907 -17.15 -9.50 19.63
C ARG A 907 -16.45 -8.15 19.42
N LYS A 908 -17.23 -7.11 19.14
CA LYS A 908 -16.70 -5.76 18.96
C LYS A 908 -16.08 -5.25 20.26
N PRO A 909 -15.06 -4.36 20.20
CA PRO A 909 -14.46 -3.74 21.38
C PRO A 909 -15.50 -3.12 22.34
N GLU A 910 -16.50 -2.44 21.80
CA GLU A 910 -17.59 -1.81 22.54
C GLU A 910 -18.50 -2.82 23.26
N PHE A 911 -18.52 -4.09 22.83
CA PHE A 911 -19.38 -5.13 23.40
C PHE A 911 -18.65 -5.99 24.43
N MET A 912 -17.37 -5.71 24.71
CA MET A 912 -16.52 -6.51 25.59
C MET A 912 -16.90 -6.39 27.08
N GLY A 913 -17.67 -5.36 27.47
CA GLY A 913 -18.22 -5.23 28.82
C GLY A 913 -19.43 -6.14 29.10
N ASN A 914 -19.95 -6.82 28.07
CA ASN A 914 -21.20 -7.58 28.11
C ASN A 914 -22.41 -6.74 28.61
N THR A 915 -22.37 -5.43 28.35
CA THR A 915 -23.42 -4.44 28.66
C THR A 915 -24.40 -4.30 27.50
N ARG A 916 -25.56 -3.70 27.77
CA ARG A 916 -26.57 -3.30 26.77
C ARG A 916 -27.09 -1.89 27.03
N GLU A 917 -27.45 -1.21 25.95
CA GLU A 917 -28.03 0.13 25.94
C GLU A 917 -29.52 0.10 25.54
N GLU A 918 -30.24 1.17 25.90
CA GLU A 918 -31.70 1.30 25.71
C GLU A 918 -32.56 0.24 26.44
N GLU A 919 -32.02 -0.40 27.48
CA GLU A 919 -32.77 -1.29 28.38
C GLU A 919 -33.45 -0.48 29.50
N TYR A 920 -34.32 0.46 29.14
CA TYR A 920 -34.87 1.48 30.07
C TYR A 920 -35.62 0.93 31.29
N HIS A 921 -35.94 -0.36 31.31
CA HIS A 921 -36.63 -1.03 32.42
C HIS A 921 -35.69 -1.52 33.52
N THR A 922 -34.36 -1.50 33.32
CA THR A 922 -33.39 -1.98 34.32
C THR A 922 -32.00 -1.39 34.13
N ASN A 923 -31.29 -1.12 35.23
CA ASN A 923 -29.87 -0.74 35.20
C ASN A 923 -28.93 -1.94 35.14
N TYR A 924 -29.44 -3.17 35.26
CA TYR A 924 -28.64 -4.39 35.27
C TYR A 924 -27.70 -4.51 34.06
N TYR A 925 -28.19 -4.11 32.88
CA TYR A 925 -27.43 -4.18 31.63
C TYR A 925 -26.34 -3.11 31.48
N ARG A 926 -26.27 -2.12 32.38
CA ARG A 926 -25.20 -1.10 32.39
C ARG A 926 -24.00 -1.51 33.24
N ILE A 927 -24.09 -2.64 33.94
CA ILE A 927 -23.01 -3.16 34.79
C ILE A 927 -22.12 -4.07 33.96
N VAL A 928 -20.81 -3.76 33.92
CA VAL A 928 -19.81 -4.62 33.27
C VAL A 928 -19.76 -5.97 33.98
N ARG A 929 -19.83 -7.05 33.20
CA ARG A 929 -19.89 -8.42 33.72
C ARG A 929 -19.12 -9.39 32.86
N ASP A 930 -19.07 -10.63 33.30
CA ASP A 930 -18.31 -11.67 32.65
C ASP A 930 -18.84 -11.98 31.25
N MET A 931 -17.91 -12.18 30.32
CA MET A 931 -18.21 -12.86 29.08
C MET A 931 -18.40 -14.35 29.40
N PRO A 932 -19.39 -15.03 28.77
CA PRO A 932 -19.64 -16.47 28.95
C PRO A 932 -18.58 -17.35 28.26
N TRP A 933 -17.31 -17.07 28.52
CA TRP A 933 -16.14 -17.74 27.96
C TRP A 933 -15.35 -18.44 29.04
N SER A 934 -14.79 -19.59 28.69
CA SER A 934 -13.86 -20.29 29.57
C SER A 934 -12.54 -19.54 29.71
N LEU A 935 -11.77 -19.89 30.74
CA LEU A 935 -10.43 -19.35 30.91
C LEU A 935 -9.53 -19.63 29.70
N GLU A 936 -9.65 -20.81 29.09
CA GLU A 936 -8.91 -21.20 27.88
C GLU A 936 -9.26 -20.28 26.70
N LYS A 937 -10.55 -20.03 26.46
CA LYS A 937 -11.01 -19.13 25.40
C LYS A 937 -10.56 -17.69 25.63
N ILE A 938 -10.57 -17.23 26.89
CA ILE A 938 -10.04 -15.91 27.28
C ILE A 938 -8.54 -15.81 26.96
N GLN A 939 -7.75 -16.81 27.38
CA GLN A 939 -6.31 -16.84 27.15
C GLN A 939 -5.97 -16.90 25.67
N LYS A 940 -6.69 -17.71 24.88
CA LYS A 940 -6.54 -17.79 23.43
C LYS A 940 -6.77 -16.43 22.77
N ARG A 941 -7.88 -15.75 23.10
CA ARG A 941 -8.20 -14.44 22.52
C ARG A 941 -7.16 -13.37 22.89
N LEU A 942 -6.68 -13.36 24.13
CA LEU A 942 -5.61 -12.46 24.55
C LEU A 942 -4.29 -12.73 23.79
N ALA A 943 -3.97 -13.99 23.52
CA ALA A 943 -2.78 -14.37 22.74
C ALA A 943 -2.91 -14.00 21.24
N GLU A 944 -4.09 -14.19 20.65
CA GLU A 944 -4.38 -13.78 19.26
C GLU A 944 -4.20 -12.26 19.10
N TYR A 945 -4.80 -11.45 19.98
CA TYR A 945 -4.60 -9.99 19.99
C TYR A 945 -3.14 -9.60 20.26
N GLY A 946 -2.47 -10.25 21.22
CA GLY A 946 -1.06 -10.00 21.52
C GLY A 946 -0.14 -10.26 20.32
N THR A 947 -0.47 -11.24 19.47
CA THR A 947 0.28 -11.53 18.25
C THR A 947 0.15 -10.40 17.23
N ILE A 948 -1.08 -9.99 16.90
CA ILE A 948 -1.29 -8.91 15.91
C ILE A 948 -0.78 -7.56 16.42
N GLU A 949 -0.92 -7.27 17.72
CA GLU A 949 -0.36 -6.07 18.35
C GLU A 949 1.17 -5.99 18.21
N LYS A 950 1.87 -7.10 18.49
CA LYS A 950 3.32 -7.18 18.33
C LYS A 950 3.73 -6.95 16.88
N ASN A 951 3.03 -7.60 15.94
CA ASN A 951 3.36 -7.50 14.52
C ASN A 951 3.17 -6.06 14.00
N VAL A 952 2.08 -5.37 14.40
CA VAL A 952 1.88 -3.97 13.97
C VAL A 952 2.92 -3.03 14.58
N GLU A 953 3.44 -3.31 15.77
CA GLU A 953 4.53 -2.53 16.38
C GLU A 953 5.86 -2.76 15.65
N GLU A 954 6.17 -4.02 15.29
CA GLU A 954 7.39 -4.36 14.54
C GLU A 954 7.39 -3.73 13.15
N ILE A 955 6.25 -3.74 12.45
CA ILE A 955 6.11 -3.06 11.16
C ILE A 955 6.21 -1.55 11.33
N PHE A 956 5.60 -0.96 12.36
CA PHE A 956 5.67 0.49 12.61
C PHE A 956 7.11 1.03 12.69
N ARG A 957 8.06 0.23 13.20
CA ARG A 957 9.49 0.59 13.23
C ARG A 957 10.14 0.66 11.85
N LYS A 958 9.58 -0.03 10.86
CA LYS A 958 10.02 -0.06 9.46
C LYS A 958 9.33 1.04 8.61
N ILE A 959 8.27 1.67 9.13
CA ILE A 959 7.50 2.69 8.41
C ILE A 959 8.29 4.01 8.31
N PRO A 960 8.46 4.57 7.11
CA PRO A 960 9.05 5.89 6.90
C PRO A 960 8.35 6.99 7.70
N ASN A 961 9.08 8.02 8.13
CA ASN A 961 8.52 9.09 8.97
C ASN A 961 7.31 9.78 8.33
N ASP A 962 7.35 10.04 7.03
CA ASP A 962 6.29 10.65 6.23
C ASP A 962 5.03 9.78 6.09
N GLN A 963 5.08 8.49 6.49
CA GLN A 963 3.93 7.58 6.49
C GLN A 963 3.48 7.17 7.90
N LYS A 964 4.12 7.66 8.97
CA LYS A 964 3.79 7.23 10.33
C LYS A 964 2.39 7.62 10.75
N ASP A 965 1.92 8.80 10.39
CA ASP A 965 0.55 9.24 10.69
C ASP A 965 -0.48 8.37 9.96
N THR A 966 -0.27 8.07 8.68
CA THR A 966 -1.14 7.18 7.90
C THR A 966 -1.21 5.79 8.49
N TYR A 967 -0.06 5.19 8.79
CA TYR A 967 0.02 3.87 9.40
C TYR A 967 -0.63 3.83 10.78
N PHE A 968 -0.41 4.89 11.58
CA PHE A 968 -0.98 4.96 12.91
C PHE A 968 -2.51 4.98 12.85
N GLN A 969 -3.08 5.76 11.94
CA GLN A 969 -4.52 5.91 11.80
C GLN A 969 -5.20 4.65 11.24
N LEU A 970 -4.67 4.10 10.14
CA LEU A 970 -5.33 3.03 9.39
C LEU A 970 -5.09 1.63 9.97
N VAL A 971 -3.98 1.43 10.69
CA VAL A 971 -3.54 0.09 11.13
C VAL A 971 -3.29 0.06 12.62
N LYS A 972 -2.33 0.85 13.11
CA LYS A 972 -1.81 0.68 14.48
C LYS A 972 -2.85 0.99 15.54
N TYR A 973 -3.51 2.16 15.43
CA TYR A 973 -4.52 2.59 16.38
C TYR A 973 -5.69 1.59 16.47
N PRO A 974 -6.41 1.23 15.38
CA PRO A 974 -7.54 0.33 15.50
C PRO A 974 -7.15 -1.06 16.02
N VAL A 975 -5.97 -1.59 15.65
CA VAL A 975 -5.50 -2.91 16.14
C VAL A 975 -5.12 -2.85 17.62
N GLN A 976 -4.29 -1.88 18.03
CA GLN A 976 -3.83 -1.79 19.42
C GLN A 976 -4.96 -1.36 20.36
N ALA A 977 -5.82 -0.42 19.94
CA ALA A 977 -6.97 0.00 20.74
C ALA A 977 -7.97 -1.15 20.97
N ALA A 978 -8.24 -1.96 19.95
CA ALA A 978 -9.05 -3.17 20.11
C ALA A 978 -8.38 -4.20 21.03
N ALA A 979 -7.07 -4.43 20.88
CA ALA A 979 -6.31 -5.33 21.75
C ALA A 979 -6.36 -4.88 23.22
N GLU A 980 -6.15 -3.58 23.48
CA GLU A 980 -6.18 -3.02 24.82
C GLU A 980 -7.59 -3.01 25.43
N MET A 981 -8.65 -2.81 24.63
CA MET A 981 -10.02 -2.96 25.14
C MET A 981 -10.32 -4.40 25.58
N ASN A 982 -9.82 -5.38 24.82
CA ASN A 982 -9.91 -6.80 25.19
C ASN A 982 -9.09 -7.10 26.44
N LYS A 983 -7.86 -6.60 26.55
CA LYS A 983 -7.03 -6.73 27.78
C LYS A 983 -7.74 -6.12 28.98
N LYS A 984 -8.26 -4.89 28.87
CA LYS A 984 -9.01 -4.20 29.93
C LYS A 984 -10.13 -5.09 30.46
N MET A 985 -11.03 -5.54 29.60
CA MET A 985 -12.21 -6.30 30.01
C MET A 985 -11.90 -7.72 30.48
N LEU A 986 -10.99 -8.42 29.80
CA LEU A 986 -10.68 -9.82 30.11
C LEU A 986 -9.75 -9.96 31.33
N PHE A 987 -8.83 -9.02 31.56
CA PHE A 987 -8.08 -8.97 32.81
C PHE A 987 -8.98 -8.56 33.97
N ALA A 988 -9.93 -7.65 33.78
CA ALA A 988 -10.93 -7.34 34.81
C ALA A 988 -11.78 -8.58 35.16
N GLN A 989 -12.20 -9.37 34.16
CA GLN A 989 -12.87 -10.65 34.40
C GLN A 989 -11.98 -11.60 35.19
N GLN A 990 -10.73 -11.83 34.79
CA GLN A 990 -9.79 -12.66 35.55
C GLN A 990 -9.57 -12.16 36.99
N ALA A 991 -9.49 -10.84 37.18
CA ALA A 991 -9.30 -10.21 38.49
C ALA A 991 -10.52 -10.37 39.42
N ARG A 992 -11.75 -10.31 38.88
CA ARG A 992 -12.99 -10.64 39.64
C ARG A 992 -12.95 -12.06 40.22
N HIS A 993 -12.26 -12.98 39.55
CA HIS A 993 -12.08 -14.38 39.97
C HIS A 993 -10.74 -14.64 40.69
N GLY A 994 -9.98 -13.61 41.05
CA GLY A 994 -8.72 -13.75 41.78
C GLY A 994 -7.57 -14.37 40.96
N LEU A 995 -7.68 -14.40 39.63
CA LEU A 995 -6.68 -15.02 38.74
C LEU A 995 -5.57 -14.05 38.30
N CYS A 996 -5.78 -12.73 38.44
CA CYS A 996 -4.75 -11.73 38.20
C CYS A 996 -5.01 -10.42 38.99
N SER A 997 -4.03 -9.51 38.97
CA SER A 997 -4.19 -8.15 39.54
C SER A 997 -5.08 -7.27 38.66
N TRP A 998 -5.89 -6.42 39.31
CA TRP A 998 -6.67 -5.36 38.67
C TRP A 998 -5.81 -4.32 37.93
N GLU A 999 -4.55 -4.13 38.35
CA GLU A 999 -3.62 -3.18 37.73
C GLU A 999 -3.38 -3.47 36.24
N LYS A 1000 -3.53 -4.72 35.79
CA LYS A 1000 -3.43 -5.07 34.37
C LYS A 1000 -4.58 -4.48 33.54
N SER A 1001 -5.79 -4.42 34.12
CA SER A 1001 -6.94 -3.78 33.49
C SER A 1001 -6.74 -2.26 33.44
N ASP A 1002 -6.27 -1.67 34.55
CA ASP A 1002 -6.02 -0.23 34.64
C ASP A 1002 -4.93 0.22 33.64
N ALA A 1003 -3.83 -0.54 33.53
CA ALA A 1003 -2.77 -0.27 32.56
C ALA A 1003 -3.27 -0.34 31.11
N ALA A 1004 -4.19 -1.25 30.80
CA ALA A 1004 -4.80 -1.33 29.47
C ALA A 1004 -5.69 -0.12 29.18
N PHE A 1005 -6.45 0.37 30.17
CA PHE A 1005 -7.20 1.63 30.06
C PHE A 1005 -6.27 2.83 29.79
N ASP A 1006 -5.17 2.95 30.53
CA ASP A 1006 -4.19 4.02 30.34
C ASP A 1006 -3.54 3.95 28.94
N SER A 1007 -3.28 2.73 28.44
CA SER A 1007 -2.79 2.51 27.08
C SER A 1007 -3.76 3.02 26.02
N ILE A 1008 -5.06 2.75 26.15
CA ILE A 1008 -6.11 3.29 25.26
C ILE A 1008 -6.12 4.83 25.28
N SER A 1009 -6.03 5.43 26.47
CA SER A 1009 -5.97 6.88 26.64
C SER A 1009 -4.73 7.47 25.96
N ALA A 1010 -3.56 6.83 26.10
CA ALA A 1010 -2.32 7.26 25.47
C ALA A 1010 -2.36 7.13 23.94
N LEU A 1011 -2.89 6.02 23.41
CA LEU A 1011 -3.11 5.81 21.98
C LEU A 1011 -4.04 6.88 21.40
N THR A 1012 -5.12 7.19 22.10
CA THR A 1012 -6.13 8.17 21.64
C THR A 1012 -5.58 9.58 21.68
N ARG A 1013 -4.78 9.93 22.70
CA ARG A 1013 -4.02 11.18 22.73
C ARG A 1013 -3.08 11.26 21.53
N ARG A 1014 -2.34 10.19 21.24
CA ARG A 1014 -1.43 10.14 20.09
C ARG A 1014 -2.16 10.32 18.76
N TYR A 1015 -3.33 9.70 18.58
CA TYR A 1015 -4.15 9.88 17.38
C TYR A 1015 -4.50 11.35 17.17
N ASN A 1016 -4.97 12.01 18.23
CA ASN A 1016 -5.39 13.40 18.19
C ASN A 1016 -4.23 14.40 18.01
N THR A 1017 -3.03 14.10 18.51
CA THR A 1017 -1.85 14.98 18.35
C THR A 1017 -1.05 14.70 17.09
N GLY A 1018 -1.10 13.47 16.56
CA GLY A 1018 -0.27 12.99 15.48
C GLY A 1018 1.21 12.85 15.83
N PHE A 1019 1.99 12.42 14.84
CA PHE A 1019 3.46 12.40 14.83
C PHE A 1019 4.02 13.60 14.08
N TYR A 1020 3.48 13.89 12.89
CA TYR A 1020 3.97 14.93 11.97
C TYR A 1020 2.86 15.81 11.40
N ASN A 1021 1.59 15.39 11.50
CA ASN A 1021 0.42 16.15 11.01
C ASN A 1021 -0.03 17.29 11.94
N GLN A 1022 0.73 17.62 13.00
CA GLN A 1022 0.52 18.80 13.85
C GLN A 1022 -0.88 18.90 14.48
N GLY A 1023 -1.45 17.77 14.92
CA GLY A 1023 -2.79 17.76 15.52
C GLY A 1023 -3.91 17.96 14.50
N LYS A 1024 -3.68 17.65 13.22
CA LYS A 1024 -4.70 17.73 12.17
C LYS A 1024 -5.99 17.02 12.55
N TRP A 1025 -5.91 15.91 13.29
CA TRP A 1025 -7.07 15.11 13.73
C TRP A 1025 -7.46 15.33 15.18
N GLN A 1026 -7.05 16.44 15.79
CA GLN A 1026 -7.44 16.74 17.17
C GLN A 1026 -8.96 16.79 17.32
N ARG A 1027 -9.49 16.01 18.27
CA ARG A 1027 -10.92 15.77 18.57
C ARG A 1027 -11.65 14.87 17.57
N MET A 1028 -10.98 14.32 16.57
CA MET A 1028 -11.62 13.32 15.70
C MET A 1028 -11.84 12.00 16.43
N MET A 1029 -11.00 11.67 17.42
CA MET A 1029 -11.07 10.40 18.13
C MET A 1029 -11.36 10.60 19.62
N ASP A 1030 -12.50 10.11 20.09
CA ASP A 1030 -12.84 9.94 21.51
C ASP A 1030 -12.98 8.44 21.78
N PHE A 1031 -12.25 7.91 22.78
CA PHE A 1031 -12.30 6.50 23.14
C PHE A 1031 -13.46 6.16 24.10
N GLN A 1032 -14.23 7.16 24.51
CA GLN A 1032 -15.42 7.02 25.35
C GLN A 1032 -16.63 7.74 24.72
N PRO A 1033 -16.98 7.42 23.45
CA PRO A 1033 -18.14 8.02 22.83
C PRO A 1033 -19.38 7.74 23.69
N ARG A 1034 -20.21 8.78 23.87
CA ARG A 1034 -21.42 8.75 24.71
C ARG A 1034 -21.20 8.41 26.19
N ARG A 1035 -19.94 8.32 26.66
CA ARG A 1035 -19.55 8.00 28.05
C ARG A 1035 -20.22 6.73 28.58
N LEU A 1036 -20.31 5.69 27.75
CA LEU A 1036 -20.91 4.41 28.16
C LEU A 1036 -20.03 3.68 29.19
N PRO A 1037 -20.63 2.90 30.13
CA PRO A 1037 -19.88 2.22 31.20
C PRO A 1037 -18.74 1.33 30.71
N VAL A 1038 -18.88 0.72 29.53
CA VAL A 1038 -17.84 -0.12 28.92
C VAL A 1038 -16.54 0.65 28.66
N PHE A 1039 -16.59 1.97 28.50
CA PHE A 1039 -15.40 2.76 28.19
C PHE A 1039 -14.68 3.26 29.43
N GLU A 1040 -15.32 3.29 30.59
CA GLU A 1040 -14.72 3.71 31.86
C GLU A 1040 -13.71 2.68 32.41
N PRO A 1041 -12.88 3.07 33.41
CA PRO A 1041 -12.16 2.10 34.24
C PRO A 1041 -13.15 1.10 34.85
N VAL A 1042 -12.80 -0.19 34.83
CA VAL A 1042 -13.72 -1.24 35.27
C VAL A 1042 -13.84 -1.22 36.81
N GLU A 1043 -15.07 -1.16 37.31
CA GLU A 1043 -15.34 -1.19 38.75
C GLU A 1043 -14.80 -2.49 39.39
N ARG A 1044 -13.99 -2.34 40.44
CA ARG A 1044 -13.37 -3.47 41.14
C ARG A 1044 -14.39 -4.20 41.98
N SER A 1045 -14.56 -5.49 41.72
CA SER A 1045 -15.48 -6.36 42.45
C SER A 1045 -14.91 -7.78 42.56
N SER A 1046 -15.52 -8.63 43.39
CA SER A 1046 -15.23 -10.08 43.40
C SER A 1046 -16.47 -10.83 42.95
N SER A 1047 -16.30 -11.81 42.06
CA SER A 1047 -17.40 -12.68 41.63
C SER A 1047 -17.47 -13.91 42.52
N LYS A 1048 -18.70 -14.30 42.90
CA LYS A 1048 -18.98 -15.58 43.57
C LYS A 1048 -19.41 -16.66 42.59
N GLU A 1049 -19.71 -16.30 41.35
CA GLU A 1049 -20.05 -17.25 40.30
C GLU A 1049 -18.77 -17.94 39.80
N ALA A 1050 -18.87 -19.20 39.38
CA ALA A 1050 -17.74 -19.87 38.77
C ALA A 1050 -17.56 -19.41 37.32
N LEU A 1051 -16.31 -19.34 36.85
CA LEU A 1051 -16.04 -19.15 35.42
C LEU A 1051 -16.72 -20.24 34.59
N CYS A 1052 -17.16 -19.86 33.39
CA CYS A 1052 -17.70 -20.79 32.40
C CYS A 1052 -16.67 -21.91 32.15
N LYS A 1053 -17.13 -23.17 32.13
CA LYS A 1053 -16.28 -24.32 31.80
C LYS A 1053 -16.26 -24.52 30.30
N GLU A 1054 -15.12 -24.96 29.76
CA GLU A 1054 -15.07 -25.35 28.35
C GLU A 1054 -15.97 -26.59 28.15
N PRO A 1055 -16.87 -26.58 27.14
CA PRO A 1055 -17.69 -27.74 26.85
C PRO A 1055 -16.84 -28.94 26.41
N GLN A 1056 -17.35 -30.16 26.64
CA GLN A 1056 -16.70 -31.38 26.16
C GLN A 1056 -17.12 -31.67 24.72
N TYR A 1057 -16.31 -31.21 23.76
CA TYR A 1057 -16.54 -31.47 22.34
C TYR A 1057 -16.15 -32.89 21.94
N ILE A 1058 -17.01 -33.53 21.16
CA ILE A 1058 -16.75 -34.75 20.40
C ILE A 1058 -16.14 -34.37 19.05
N ALA A 1059 -16.71 -33.37 18.39
CA ALA A 1059 -16.23 -32.85 17.11
C ALA A 1059 -16.61 -31.38 16.94
N CYS A 1060 -15.74 -30.62 16.26
CA CYS A 1060 -15.98 -29.24 15.87
C CYS A 1060 -15.76 -29.10 14.37
N PHE A 1061 -16.76 -28.61 13.66
CA PHE A 1061 -16.71 -28.38 12.22
C PHE A 1061 -16.97 -26.91 11.93
N SER A 1062 -16.18 -26.35 11.01
CA SER A 1062 -16.60 -25.20 10.23
C SER A 1062 -17.53 -25.65 9.10
N GLY A 1063 -18.30 -24.71 8.54
CA GLY A 1063 -19.16 -24.98 7.38
C GLY A 1063 -18.39 -25.64 6.22
N ALA A 1064 -17.16 -25.17 5.97
CA ALA A 1064 -16.30 -25.68 4.90
C ALA A 1064 -15.72 -27.10 5.14
N ASP A 1065 -15.81 -27.66 6.35
CA ASP A 1065 -15.28 -29.01 6.64
C ASP A 1065 -16.18 -30.14 6.11
N SER A 1066 -17.33 -29.80 5.51
CA SER A 1066 -18.23 -30.75 4.88
C SER A 1066 -17.52 -31.61 3.82
N LYS A 1067 -17.65 -32.93 3.92
CA LYS A 1067 -17.00 -33.88 3.00
C LYS A 1067 -17.78 -34.08 1.69
N GLN A 1068 -19.06 -33.72 1.69
CA GLN A 1068 -19.98 -33.96 0.57
C GLN A 1068 -21.07 -32.88 0.54
N GLY A 1069 -21.35 -32.33 -0.63
CA GLY A 1069 -22.40 -31.33 -0.84
C GLY A 1069 -22.03 -30.30 -1.89
N SER A 1070 -22.98 -29.43 -2.24
CA SER A 1070 -22.76 -28.28 -3.14
C SER A 1070 -22.97 -27.01 -2.35
N PHE A 1071 -21.88 -26.30 -2.06
CA PHE A 1071 -21.89 -25.05 -1.31
C PHE A 1071 -20.88 -24.06 -1.89
N GLU A 1072 -21.08 -22.78 -1.58
CA GLU A 1072 -20.21 -21.68 -1.95
C GLU A 1072 -19.52 -21.15 -0.68
N SER A 1073 -18.20 -20.92 -0.74
CA SER A 1073 -17.46 -20.36 0.38
C SER A 1073 -17.73 -18.86 0.49
N CYS A 1074 -17.99 -18.37 1.71
CA CYS A 1074 -18.05 -16.95 2.01
C CYS A 1074 -16.67 -16.49 2.50
N GLU A 1075 -15.80 -16.07 1.57
CA GLU A 1075 -14.41 -15.70 1.86
C GLU A 1075 -14.29 -14.72 3.04
N GLY A 1076 -13.56 -15.12 4.10
CA GLY A 1076 -13.30 -14.26 5.26
C GLY A 1076 -14.45 -14.15 6.26
N LEU A 1077 -15.61 -14.76 6.01
CA LEU A 1077 -16.79 -14.66 6.87
C LEU A 1077 -16.84 -15.79 7.90
N GLY A 1078 -17.34 -15.47 9.10
CA GLY A 1078 -17.51 -16.42 10.19
C GLY A 1078 -16.34 -16.43 11.19
N TYR A 1079 -16.52 -17.12 12.29
CA TYR A 1079 -15.57 -17.14 13.41
C TYR A 1079 -14.23 -17.77 13.02
N GLU A 1080 -14.21 -18.61 11.99
CA GLU A 1080 -13.00 -19.25 11.45
C GLU A 1080 -12.75 -18.89 9.98
N GLU A 1081 -13.40 -17.84 9.46
CA GLU A 1081 -13.32 -17.41 8.05
C GLU A 1081 -13.76 -18.47 7.02
N LYS A 1082 -14.59 -19.43 7.47
CA LYS A 1082 -14.99 -20.64 6.74
C LYS A 1082 -16.50 -20.84 6.67
N ALA A 1083 -17.27 -19.77 6.81
CA ALA A 1083 -18.71 -19.83 6.60
C ALA A 1083 -19.05 -20.21 5.15
N ILE A 1084 -20.12 -20.97 4.97
CA ILE A 1084 -20.58 -21.42 3.66
C ILE A 1084 -22.04 -21.03 3.42
N LYS A 1085 -22.34 -20.67 2.17
CA LYS A 1085 -23.70 -20.50 1.68
C LYS A 1085 -24.12 -21.79 0.97
N THR A 1086 -25.25 -22.36 1.36
CA THR A 1086 -25.84 -23.53 0.70
C THR A 1086 -27.14 -23.13 0.00
N LYS A 1087 -27.37 -23.67 -1.20
CA LYS A 1087 -28.63 -23.45 -1.92
C LYS A 1087 -29.75 -24.24 -1.24
N LYS A 1088 -30.96 -23.69 -1.26
CA LYS A 1088 -32.16 -24.37 -0.75
C LYS A 1088 -32.25 -25.82 -1.25
N GLY A 1089 -32.47 -26.76 -0.34
CA GLY A 1089 -32.60 -28.18 -0.65
C GLY A 1089 -31.29 -28.93 -0.90
N LYS A 1090 -30.12 -28.27 -0.84
CA LYS A 1090 -28.81 -28.92 -1.04
C LYS A 1090 -28.17 -29.27 0.29
N LYS A 1091 -27.97 -30.56 0.52
CA LYS A 1091 -27.42 -31.12 1.77
C LYS A 1091 -25.90 -30.95 1.84
N VAL A 1092 -25.40 -30.73 3.05
CA VAL A 1092 -23.98 -30.86 3.41
C VAL A 1092 -23.81 -31.86 4.55
N ARG A 1093 -22.67 -32.56 4.59
CA ARG A 1093 -22.47 -33.73 5.47
C ARG A 1093 -21.15 -33.65 6.22
N PHE A 1094 -21.21 -34.01 7.50
CA PHE A 1094 -20.09 -34.02 8.43
C PHE A 1094 -19.99 -35.39 9.08
N ASP A 1095 -18.82 -36.01 8.99
CA ASP A 1095 -18.56 -37.34 9.55
C ASP A 1095 -17.73 -37.19 10.83
N PHE A 1096 -18.13 -37.88 11.91
CA PHE A 1096 -17.39 -37.90 13.17
C PHE A 1096 -17.37 -39.29 13.81
N GLU A 1097 -16.44 -39.49 14.75
CA GLU A 1097 -16.35 -40.70 15.55
C GLU A 1097 -16.57 -40.39 17.03
N CYS A 1098 -17.27 -41.27 17.75
CA CYS A 1098 -17.40 -41.20 19.21
C CYS A 1098 -17.60 -42.58 19.83
N ASP A 1099 -17.32 -42.70 21.13
CA ASP A 1099 -17.62 -43.91 21.91
C ASP A 1099 -19.14 -44.06 22.12
N ALA A 1100 -19.56 -45.27 22.52
CA ALA A 1100 -20.97 -45.53 22.81
C ALA A 1100 -21.49 -44.63 23.95
N MET A 1101 -22.58 -43.92 23.69
CA MET A 1101 -23.28 -43.04 24.63
C MET A 1101 -24.75 -42.94 24.20
N ASP A 1102 -25.65 -42.50 25.08
CA ASP A 1102 -27.09 -42.49 24.77
C ASP A 1102 -27.49 -41.38 23.79
N SER A 1103 -26.83 -40.21 23.87
CA SER A 1103 -27.16 -39.04 23.06
C SER A 1103 -26.00 -38.04 22.97
N VAL A 1104 -26.09 -37.15 21.98
CA VAL A 1104 -25.20 -36.00 21.80
C VAL A 1104 -26.00 -34.71 21.69
N VAL A 1105 -25.40 -33.59 22.06
CA VAL A 1105 -25.92 -32.26 21.75
C VAL A 1105 -25.28 -31.76 20.47
N VAL A 1106 -26.08 -31.42 19.47
CA VAL A 1106 -25.65 -30.76 18.23
C VAL A 1106 -25.94 -29.27 18.35
N GLU A 1107 -24.90 -28.46 18.39
CA GLU A 1107 -24.98 -27.00 18.35
C GLU A 1107 -24.67 -26.50 16.92
N ILE A 1108 -25.57 -25.72 16.36
CA ILE A 1108 -25.47 -25.17 15.00
C ILE A 1108 -25.41 -23.66 15.12
N ARG A 1109 -24.40 -23.08 14.49
CA ARG A 1109 -24.17 -21.63 14.47
C ARG A 1109 -24.29 -21.14 13.05
N MET A 1110 -25.33 -20.35 12.82
CA MET A 1110 -25.61 -19.69 11.56
C MET A 1110 -25.16 -18.22 11.65
N ILE A 1111 -24.77 -17.63 10.52
CA ILE A 1111 -24.71 -16.17 10.43
C ILE A 1111 -26.16 -15.66 10.56
N PRO A 1112 -26.45 -14.65 11.42
CA PRO A 1112 -27.80 -14.24 11.76
C PRO A 1112 -28.41 -13.32 10.68
N THR A 1113 -28.43 -13.81 9.44
CA THR A 1113 -29.09 -13.15 8.32
C THR A 1113 -30.61 -13.06 8.55
N HIS A 1114 -31.27 -12.13 7.85
CA HIS A 1114 -32.73 -12.14 7.71
C HIS A 1114 -33.13 -12.86 6.42
N SER A 1115 -34.40 -13.26 6.34
CA SER A 1115 -34.91 -14.04 5.21
C SER A 1115 -34.80 -13.27 3.89
N LEU A 1116 -34.33 -13.93 2.82
CA LEU A 1116 -34.32 -13.36 1.47
C LEU A 1116 -35.73 -13.33 0.84
N SER A 1117 -36.64 -14.17 1.33
CA SER A 1117 -38.02 -14.25 0.85
C SER A 1117 -38.95 -14.76 1.95
N GLY A 1118 -40.01 -14.01 2.25
CA GLY A 1118 -40.91 -14.34 3.35
C GLY A 1118 -40.30 -14.02 4.73
N ASN A 1119 -40.77 -14.72 5.77
CA ASN A 1119 -40.49 -14.39 7.17
C ASN A 1119 -39.82 -15.53 7.96
N GLN A 1120 -39.28 -16.54 7.27
CA GLN A 1120 -38.73 -17.76 7.89
C GLN A 1120 -37.31 -18.04 7.37
N LEU A 1121 -36.51 -18.69 8.22
CA LEU A 1121 -35.20 -19.22 7.90
C LEU A 1121 -35.08 -20.58 8.55
N ARG A 1122 -35.38 -21.64 7.80
CA ARG A 1122 -35.56 -22.98 8.35
C ARG A 1122 -34.58 -23.97 7.79
N PHE A 1123 -34.04 -24.81 8.65
CA PHE A 1123 -33.25 -25.97 8.25
C PHE A 1123 -33.74 -27.24 8.93
N GLN A 1124 -33.17 -28.36 8.49
CA GLN A 1124 -33.35 -29.66 9.09
C GLN A 1124 -32.01 -30.35 9.27
N ILE A 1125 -31.88 -31.13 10.33
CA ILE A 1125 -30.68 -31.91 10.61
C ILE A 1125 -31.01 -33.38 10.65
N SER A 1126 -30.08 -34.21 10.21
CA SER A 1126 -30.18 -35.66 10.36
C SER A 1126 -28.89 -36.26 10.89
N LEU A 1127 -28.99 -37.11 11.91
CA LEU A 1127 -27.91 -37.96 12.42
C LEU A 1127 -28.23 -39.41 12.07
N ASP A 1128 -27.36 -40.07 11.30
CA ASP A 1128 -27.52 -41.47 10.88
C ASP A 1128 -28.90 -41.82 10.30
N LYS A 1129 -29.47 -40.90 9.50
CA LYS A 1129 -30.83 -40.97 8.89
C LYS A 1129 -32.00 -40.72 9.84
N GLN A 1130 -31.77 -40.55 11.14
CA GLN A 1130 -32.79 -39.99 12.02
C GLN A 1130 -32.83 -38.49 11.79
N THR A 1131 -34.02 -37.95 11.52
CA THR A 1131 -34.17 -36.56 11.08
C THR A 1131 -34.92 -35.77 12.13
N THR A 1132 -34.46 -34.56 12.43
CA THR A 1132 -35.10 -33.66 13.38
C THR A 1132 -36.42 -33.11 12.83
N HIS A 1133 -37.22 -32.50 13.72
CA HIS A 1133 -38.21 -31.53 13.27
C HIS A 1133 -37.54 -30.37 12.52
N ILE A 1134 -38.32 -29.63 11.75
CA ILE A 1134 -37.85 -28.41 11.07
C ILE A 1134 -37.55 -27.35 12.12
N ILE A 1135 -36.37 -26.73 12.04
CA ILE A 1135 -35.88 -25.73 12.99
C ILE A 1135 -35.88 -24.39 12.30
N ASP A 1136 -36.60 -23.41 12.84
CA ASP A 1136 -36.60 -22.02 12.38
C ASP A 1136 -35.65 -21.18 13.26
N TYR A 1137 -34.94 -20.24 12.64
CA TYR A 1137 -34.10 -19.28 13.34
C TYR A 1137 -34.30 -17.82 12.95
N ALA A 1138 -35.32 -17.52 12.16
CA ALA A 1138 -35.68 -16.13 11.88
C ALA A 1138 -36.06 -15.39 13.16
N THR A 1139 -35.60 -14.15 13.29
CA THR A 1139 -35.97 -13.27 14.40
C THR A 1139 -36.95 -12.19 13.94
N GLN A 1140 -37.82 -11.74 14.85
CA GLN A 1140 -38.76 -10.64 14.58
C GLN A 1140 -38.37 -9.39 15.35
N GLY A 1141 -38.52 -8.24 14.69
CA GLY A 1141 -38.30 -6.93 15.29
C GLY A 1141 -36.91 -6.77 15.89
N ARG A 1142 -36.86 -6.36 17.17
CA ARG A 1142 -35.65 -6.20 17.98
C ARG A 1142 -35.76 -7.06 19.25
N SER A 1143 -36.15 -8.31 19.06
CA SER A 1143 -36.36 -9.31 20.13
C SER A 1143 -35.08 -9.61 20.91
N GLU A 1144 -35.23 -10.27 22.06
CA GLU A 1144 -34.10 -10.70 22.90
C GLU A 1144 -33.11 -11.58 22.12
N GLU A 1145 -33.62 -12.53 21.34
CA GLU A 1145 -32.78 -13.38 20.50
C GLU A 1145 -32.05 -12.59 19.42
N TRP A 1146 -32.70 -11.61 18.77
CA TRP A 1146 -32.03 -10.74 17.80
C TRP A 1146 -30.88 -9.96 18.45
N LYS A 1147 -31.09 -9.44 19.67
CA LYS A 1147 -30.05 -8.70 20.41
C LYS A 1147 -28.83 -9.57 20.66
N GLU A 1148 -29.02 -10.79 21.15
CA GLU A 1148 -27.92 -11.72 21.32
C GLU A 1148 -27.27 -12.04 19.97
N ASN A 1149 -28.06 -12.34 18.94
CA ASN A 1149 -27.55 -12.68 17.61
C ASN A 1149 -26.60 -11.62 17.05
N VAL A 1150 -26.94 -10.33 17.11
CA VAL A 1150 -26.07 -9.26 16.55
C VAL A 1150 -24.87 -8.92 17.44
N LEU A 1151 -24.95 -9.16 18.75
CA LEU A 1151 -23.80 -9.01 19.64
C LEU A 1151 -22.77 -10.14 19.45
N TRP A 1152 -23.22 -11.34 19.07
CA TRP A 1152 -22.37 -12.51 18.81
C TRP A 1152 -22.06 -12.73 17.33
N ASN A 1153 -22.82 -12.11 16.42
CA ASN A 1153 -22.84 -12.43 15.00
C ASN A 1153 -23.13 -13.91 14.69
N HIS A 1154 -23.93 -14.56 15.57
CA HIS A 1154 -24.38 -15.94 15.43
C HIS A 1154 -25.83 -16.11 15.86
N ALA A 1155 -26.62 -16.82 15.06
CA ALA A 1155 -27.85 -17.46 15.52
C ALA A 1155 -27.52 -18.91 15.92
N ILE A 1156 -27.81 -19.26 17.18
CA ILE A 1156 -27.42 -20.55 17.77
C ILE A 1156 -28.65 -21.44 17.95
N ARG A 1157 -28.58 -22.69 17.50
CA ARG A 1157 -29.59 -23.73 17.75
C ARG A 1157 -28.93 -24.94 18.38
N ARG A 1158 -29.58 -25.53 19.40
CA ARG A 1158 -29.10 -26.75 20.07
C ARG A 1158 -30.17 -27.83 19.99
N VAL A 1159 -29.76 -29.04 19.61
CA VAL A 1159 -30.66 -30.19 19.51
C VAL A 1159 -30.01 -31.41 20.14
N VAL A 1160 -30.74 -32.12 20.99
CA VAL A 1160 -30.30 -33.41 21.54
C VAL A 1160 -30.71 -34.52 20.59
N LEU A 1161 -29.75 -35.31 20.09
CA LEU A 1161 -30.00 -36.43 19.20
C LEU A 1161 -29.50 -37.73 19.83
N PRO A 1162 -30.28 -38.81 19.78
CA PRO A 1162 -29.82 -40.10 20.27
C PRO A 1162 -28.71 -40.61 19.35
N ILE A 1163 -27.68 -41.20 19.95
CA ILE A 1163 -26.56 -41.77 19.21
C ILE A 1163 -26.49 -43.25 19.63
N GLY A 1164 -26.57 -44.16 18.66
CA GLY A 1164 -26.57 -45.59 18.98
C GLY A 1164 -25.15 -46.09 19.34
N ASN A 1165 -24.99 -47.40 19.52
CA ASN A 1165 -23.69 -48.02 19.80
C ASN A 1165 -22.71 -48.03 18.60
N LYS A 1166 -22.97 -47.26 17.54
CA LYS A 1166 -22.06 -47.15 16.40
C LYS A 1166 -20.87 -46.27 16.81
N LYS A 1167 -19.71 -46.52 16.19
CA LYS A 1167 -18.52 -45.69 16.40
C LYS A 1167 -18.43 -44.51 15.43
N ARG A 1168 -19.00 -44.67 14.23
CA ARG A 1168 -18.97 -43.68 13.13
C ARG A 1168 -20.37 -43.17 12.87
N HIS A 1169 -20.48 -41.86 12.78
CA HIS A 1169 -21.74 -41.16 12.59
C HIS A 1169 -21.63 -40.13 11.49
N GLN A 1170 -22.75 -39.88 10.82
CA GLN A 1170 -22.87 -38.83 9.82
C GLN A 1170 -23.98 -37.86 10.20
N LEU A 1171 -23.61 -36.60 10.34
CA LEU A 1171 -24.54 -35.48 10.46
C LEU A 1171 -24.79 -34.87 9.08
N THR A 1172 -26.05 -34.63 8.74
CA THR A 1172 -26.48 -33.94 7.53
C THR A 1172 -27.20 -32.65 7.91
N PHE A 1173 -26.80 -31.53 7.32
CA PHE A 1173 -27.50 -30.25 7.38
C PHE A 1173 -28.23 -30.01 6.04
N LEU A 1174 -29.49 -29.60 6.10
CA LEU A 1174 -30.36 -29.33 4.97
C LEU A 1174 -31.04 -27.96 5.14
N PRO A 1175 -30.64 -26.93 4.38
CA PRO A 1175 -31.37 -25.66 4.34
C PRO A 1175 -32.70 -25.84 3.59
N LEU A 1176 -33.77 -25.25 4.09
CA LEU A 1176 -35.11 -25.29 3.49
C LEU A 1176 -35.53 -23.93 2.92
N ASP A 1177 -34.81 -22.87 3.24
CA ASP A 1177 -35.04 -21.52 2.75
C ASP A 1177 -33.78 -20.95 2.09
N GLU A 1178 -33.91 -19.85 1.34
CA GLU A 1178 -32.78 -19.18 0.69
C GLU A 1178 -32.12 -18.17 1.65
N GLY A 1179 -30.80 -18.03 1.56
CA GLY A 1179 -30.03 -17.06 2.38
C GLY A 1179 -29.48 -17.60 3.69
N GLU A 1180 -29.59 -18.91 3.91
CA GLU A 1180 -28.96 -19.59 5.04
C GLU A 1180 -27.44 -19.68 4.85
N ILE A 1181 -26.70 -19.24 5.87
CA ILE A 1181 -25.24 -19.26 5.87
C ILE A 1181 -24.78 -19.99 7.14
N LEU A 1182 -24.19 -21.16 6.94
CA LEU A 1182 -23.69 -22.02 8.01
C LEU A 1182 -22.24 -21.62 8.34
N ASP A 1183 -21.97 -21.31 9.62
CA ASP A 1183 -20.61 -21.01 10.08
C ASP A 1183 -19.97 -22.21 10.79
N GLN A 1184 -20.61 -22.74 11.84
CA GLN A 1184 -20.04 -23.81 12.66
C GLN A 1184 -21.08 -24.85 13.07
N ILE A 1185 -20.63 -26.10 13.22
CA ILE A 1185 -21.39 -27.19 13.84
C ILE A 1185 -20.52 -27.85 14.89
N TYR A 1186 -20.98 -27.87 16.14
CA TYR A 1186 -20.31 -28.53 17.24
C TYR A 1186 -21.13 -29.71 17.73
N ILE A 1187 -20.45 -30.84 17.99
CA ILE A 1187 -21.02 -32.03 18.60
C ILE A 1187 -20.45 -32.12 20.01
N LEU A 1188 -21.33 -32.09 21.02
CA LEU A 1188 -20.96 -32.07 22.42
C LEU A 1188 -21.48 -33.33 23.11
N LYS A 1189 -20.77 -33.77 24.15
CA LYS A 1189 -21.29 -34.75 25.09
C LYS A 1189 -22.49 -34.14 25.84
N ASN A 1190 -23.60 -34.87 25.87
CA ASN A 1190 -24.81 -34.47 26.62
C ASN A 1190 -24.62 -34.63 28.12
#